data_AF-A0A9W2WXW2-F1
#
_entry.id   AF-A0A9W2WXW2-F1
#
_cell.length_a   1.000
_cell.length_b   1.000
_cell.length_c   1.000
_cell.angle_alpha   90.00
_cell.angle_beta   90.00
_cell.angle_gamma   90.00
#
_symmetry.space_group_name_H-M   'P 1'
#
loop_
_entity.id
_entity.type
_entity.pdbx_description
1 polymer ?
#
loop_
_entity_poly.entity_id
_entity_poly.type
_entity_poly.pdbx_seq_one_letter_code
_entity_poly.pdbx_strand_id
1 'polypeptide(L)'
;MYLHIGEEVDGVDMRAEVGLLSRNIVVMGEMEDECYPYSNHICNFFDFDTFGGHIKFALGFKAAHLEGVELKNMGQQLVGQYPIHFHLAGDVDEKGGYDPPTYVKDLSIHHTFSRCVTVHGSNGLLVKDIVGYNSLGHCFFTEDGPEERNTFEHCLGLLVKSGTLLPSDRDSKMCKMITEDSYPGYIPKPRQDCNAVSTFWMANPNNNLINCAAAGSEETGFWFIFHHVPTGPSAGMYSPGYSEHIPLGKFLNNRAHSNYRAGMIIDNGVKTTQASAKDKRPFLSIISARYSPHQDADPLKPREPAIIKHFTAYKNQDHGAWLRGGDVWLDSCRFPLSRRKNFPATQDAGQWDKLLIPRIEAQGHLREKLCKRFADNGIGLTLASGGTFPYDDGSKQEIKNSLFVGESGNVGTEMMDNRIWGPGGLDHSGRTLPIGQNFPIRGIQFYDGPINIQNCTFRKFAALEGRHTSALAFRLNNAWQSCPHNNVTGIAFEDVPITSRVFFGEPGPWFNQLDMDGDKTSVFHDVDGSVSEYPGSYLTKDDNWLVRHPDCINVPDWRGAICSGRYAQMYIQAYKTSNLRMKIIKNDYPSHPLYLEGALTRSTHYQQYQPVVTLRKGYTIHWDQTAPAELTIWLINFNKGDWIRVGLCYPRGTTFSILSDVHNRLLKQTSKTGIFVRTLQMDKVEQSYPGKSHYYWDEDSGLLFLKLKAQNEREEFSFCSVKGCERIKIKALIPRNAGVSNCAATAYPKFAEKAVVDVPMPKKLFGSQLKTKDHFLEVKMESAKQRFFHLLNDFAYIEVDGKKYPSSEDGIQVVVIDGRQGHVLSQASFRTAILQGIPWQLFNYVLAIPDNSIVLMASKGRYVSRGPWTRVLEKLGADKGLRLKDKMAFVGFKGSFRPTWVTLDTEDHHAKIFQVVPVPVVRKKKL
;
A
#
# COMPACT_ATOMS: atom_id res chain seq x y z
N MET A 1 -20.04 -24.11 22.97
CA MET A 1 -20.19 -22.95 22.05
C MET A 1 -21.12 -23.36 20.92
N TYR A 2 -21.99 -22.47 20.46
CA TYR A 2 -22.95 -22.74 19.39
C TYR A 2 -22.96 -21.60 18.37
N LEU A 3 -23.52 -21.84 17.19
CA LEU A 3 -23.80 -20.80 16.20
C LEU A 3 -25.28 -20.44 16.21
N HIS A 4 -25.59 -19.16 16.04
CA HIS A 4 -26.97 -18.70 15.86
C HIS A 4 -27.56 -19.20 14.52
N ILE A 5 -28.89 -19.31 14.41
CA ILE A 5 -29.59 -19.61 13.15
C ILE A 5 -29.38 -18.47 12.15
N GLY A 6 -29.03 -18.80 10.90
CA GLY A 6 -28.83 -17.84 9.81
C GLY A 6 -28.18 -18.47 8.58
N GLU A 7 -28.03 -17.67 7.52
CA GLU A 7 -27.41 -18.08 6.24
C GLU A 7 -25.98 -17.56 6.10
N GLU A 8 -25.13 -18.32 5.40
CA GLU A 8 -23.83 -17.83 4.94
C GLU A 8 -24.01 -16.99 3.66
N VAL A 9 -23.50 -15.76 3.66
CA VAL A 9 -23.61 -14.85 2.51
C VAL A 9 -22.27 -14.80 1.78
N ASP A 10 -22.29 -15.02 0.46
CA ASP A 10 -21.08 -15.04 -0.39
C ASP A 10 -19.97 -15.93 0.21
N GLY A 11 -20.37 -17.05 0.84
CA GLY A 11 -19.52 -18.00 1.55
C GLY A 11 -18.65 -17.39 2.65
N VAL A 12 -19.17 -16.43 3.40
CA VAL A 12 -18.63 -16.02 4.70
C VAL A 12 -19.71 -16.24 5.77
N ASP A 13 -19.35 -16.99 6.80
CA ASP A 13 -20.21 -17.15 7.98
C ASP A 13 -20.04 -15.95 8.91
N MET A 14 -21.06 -15.10 8.98
CA MET A 14 -21.14 -13.93 9.86
C MET A 14 -22.21 -14.11 10.95
N ARG A 15 -22.68 -15.34 11.20
CA ARG A 15 -23.65 -15.63 12.26
C ARG A 15 -23.06 -15.28 13.63
N ALA A 16 -23.93 -14.99 14.60
CA ALA A 16 -23.49 -14.58 15.93
C ALA A 16 -22.85 -15.75 16.70
N GLU A 17 -21.80 -15.44 17.44
CA GLU A 17 -21.16 -16.36 18.39
C GLU A 17 -22.08 -16.56 19.62
N VAL A 18 -22.25 -17.81 20.05
CA VAL A 18 -23.08 -18.16 21.23
C VAL A 18 -22.26 -18.93 22.25
N GLY A 19 -22.04 -18.31 23.41
CA GLY A 19 -21.37 -18.92 24.58
C GLY A 19 -22.36 -19.27 25.69
N LEU A 20 -22.21 -20.44 26.30
CA LEU A 20 -22.94 -20.83 27.51
C LEU A 20 -22.17 -20.31 28.73
N LEU A 21 -22.79 -19.44 29.53
CA LEU A 21 -22.14 -18.83 30.69
C LEU A 21 -22.35 -19.61 32.00
N SER A 22 -23.46 -20.34 32.13
CA SER A 22 -23.80 -21.03 33.37
C SER A 22 -23.21 -22.44 33.45
N ARG A 23 -22.70 -22.82 34.64
CA ARG A 23 -22.27 -24.20 34.95
C ARG A 23 -22.80 -24.65 36.31
N ASN A 24 -22.72 -25.95 36.58
CA ASN A 24 -23.18 -26.54 37.85
C ASN A 24 -22.23 -26.27 39.01
N ILE A 25 -20.94 -26.04 38.73
CA ILE A 25 -19.92 -25.69 39.72
C ILE A 25 -19.58 -24.23 39.52
N VAL A 26 -19.85 -23.39 40.53
CA VAL A 26 -19.56 -21.96 40.49
C VAL A 26 -18.50 -21.63 41.54
N VAL A 27 -17.42 -20.99 41.11
CA VAL A 27 -16.42 -20.37 41.99
C VAL A 27 -16.48 -18.88 41.72
N MET A 28 -16.75 -18.09 42.77
CA MET A 28 -16.87 -16.64 42.63
C MET A 28 -16.23 -15.87 43.77
N GLY A 29 -15.69 -14.69 43.44
CA GLY A 29 -15.27 -13.71 44.44
C GLY A 29 -16.49 -13.01 45.07
N GLU A 30 -16.42 -12.78 46.37
CA GLU A 30 -17.31 -11.89 47.11
C GLU A 30 -16.97 -10.44 46.76
N MET A 31 -17.99 -9.61 46.52
CA MET A 31 -17.86 -8.25 46.00
C MET A 31 -18.45 -7.22 46.95
N GLU A 32 -17.81 -6.06 47.03
CA GLU A 32 -18.36 -4.87 47.65
C GLU A 32 -19.37 -4.14 46.73
N ASP A 33 -20.25 -3.34 47.32
CA ASP A 33 -21.26 -2.54 46.60
C ASP A 33 -20.65 -1.38 45.80
N GLU A 34 -19.48 -0.91 46.21
CA GLU A 34 -18.72 0.19 45.59
C GLU A 34 -17.27 -0.24 45.30
N CYS A 35 -16.51 0.60 44.61
CA CYS A 35 -15.09 0.33 44.34
C CYS A 35 -14.27 0.14 45.63
N TYR A 36 -13.61 -1.01 45.77
CA TYR A 36 -12.65 -1.29 46.84
C TYR A 36 -11.27 -0.66 46.53
N PRO A 37 -10.76 0.31 47.34
CA PRO A 37 -9.58 1.10 47.00
C PRO A 37 -8.26 0.41 47.43
N TYR A 38 -7.97 -0.77 46.89
CA TYR A 38 -6.75 -1.54 47.24
C TYR A 38 -5.49 -1.12 46.47
N SER A 39 -5.60 -0.24 45.47
CA SER A 39 -4.46 0.34 44.76
C SER A 39 -4.71 1.79 44.37
N ASN A 40 -3.63 2.54 44.14
CA ASN A 40 -3.73 3.90 43.64
C ASN A 40 -4.52 3.93 42.32
N HIS A 41 -5.35 4.95 42.16
CA HIS A 41 -6.12 5.24 40.94
C HIS A 41 -7.23 4.25 40.56
N ILE A 42 -7.38 3.09 41.22
CA ILE A 42 -8.37 2.06 40.82
C ILE A 42 -9.80 2.63 40.73
N CYS A 43 -10.22 3.34 41.78
CA CYS A 43 -11.55 3.97 41.84
C CYS A 43 -11.68 5.26 41.00
N ASN A 44 -10.59 5.72 40.37
CA ASN A 44 -10.67 6.81 39.38
C ASN A 44 -11.12 6.28 38.00
N PHE A 45 -11.02 4.97 37.78
CA PHE A 45 -11.31 4.32 36.51
C PHE A 45 -12.49 3.36 36.57
N PHE A 46 -12.70 2.72 37.71
CA PHE A 46 -13.79 1.76 37.93
C PHE A 46 -14.67 2.24 39.09
N ASP A 47 -15.98 2.28 38.85
CA ASP A 47 -17.02 2.63 39.83
C ASP A 47 -17.59 1.39 40.56
N PHE A 48 -16.99 0.22 40.33
CA PHE A 48 -17.36 -1.07 40.93
C PHE A 48 -16.14 -1.77 41.53
N ASP A 49 -16.38 -2.74 42.41
CA ASP A 49 -15.33 -3.54 43.02
C ASP A 49 -14.57 -4.39 41.98
N THR A 50 -13.24 -4.39 42.09
CA THR A 50 -12.35 -5.15 41.21
C THR A 50 -11.50 -6.16 41.99
N PHE A 51 -11.80 -6.42 43.26
CA PHE A 51 -11.03 -7.32 44.13
C PHE A 51 -11.60 -8.75 44.16
N GLY A 52 -11.58 -9.43 43.01
CA GLY A 52 -12.08 -10.80 42.87
C GLY A 52 -11.19 -11.92 43.43
N GLY A 53 -11.70 -13.15 43.40
CA GLY A 53 -10.93 -14.36 43.73
C GLY A 53 -9.90 -14.74 42.65
N HIS A 54 -8.93 -15.59 42.97
CA HIS A 54 -7.92 -16.05 42.01
C HIS A 54 -7.52 -17.52 42.22
N ILE A 55 -7.07 -18.20 41.17
CA ILE A 55 -6.56 -19.58 41.23
C ILE A 55 -5.17 -19.62 40.60
N LYS A 56 -4.19 -20.18 41.32
CA LYS A 56 -2.79 -20.26 40.89
C LYS A 56 -2.25 -21.67 41.00
N PHE A 57 -1.69 -22.16 39.90
CA PHE A 57 -0.92 -23.40 39.82
C PHE A 57 0.56 -23.03 39.69
N ALA A 58 1.36 -23.35 40.70
CA ALA A 58 2.79 -23.05 40.75
C ALA A 58 3.63 -24.31 40.50
N LEU A 59 4.93 -24.13 40.29
CA LEU A 59 5.89 -25.22 40.11
C LEU A 59 5.72 -26.35 41.15
N GLY A 60 5.67 -27.59 40.66
CA GLY A 60 5.68 -28.79 41.50
C GLY A 60 4.30 -29.37 41.84
N PHE A 61 3.21 -28.86 41.28
CA PHE A 61 1.91 -29.55 41.35
C PHE A 61 2.01 -30.95 40.72
N LYS A 62 1.23 -31.92 41.23
CA LYS A 62 1.27 -33.32 40.75
C LYS A 62 0.36 -33.57 39.56
N ALA A 63 -0.84 -33.02 39.59
CA ALA A 63 -1.81 -33.05 38.51
C ALA A 63 -2.74 -31.84 38.66
N ALA A 64 -3.15 -31.25 37.54
CA ALA A 64 -4.13 -30.15 37.51
C ALA A 64 -5.06 -30.32 36.30
N HIS A 65 -6.33 -30.59 36.58
CA HIS A 65 -7.37 -30.82 35.58
C HIS A 65 -8.65 -30.14 36.05
N LEU A 66 -9.03 -29.03 35.41
CA LEU A 66 -10.23 -28.27 35.75
C LEU A 66 -11.24 -28.36 34.60
N GLU A 67 -12.44 -28.86 34.87
CA GLU A 67 -13.48 -29.07 33.85
C GLU A 67 -14.88 -28.68 34.30
N GLY A 68 -15.65 -28.02 33.43
CA GLY A 68 -17.08 -27.77 33.64
C GLY A 68 -17.41 -26.75 34.75
N VAL A 69 -16.51 -25.79 34.99
CA VAL A 69 -16.63 -24.79 36.08
C VAL A 69 -16.97 -23.40 35.53
N GLU A 70 -17.85 -22.69 36.25
CA GLU A 70 -18.14 -21.27 36.09
C GLU A 70 -17.27 -20.46 37.08
N LEU A 71 -16.51 -19.52 36.56
CA LEU A 71 -15.68 -18.58 37.29
C LEU A 71 -16.26 -17.18 37.11
N LYS A 72 -16.74 -16.57 38.20
CA LYS A 72 -17.41 -15.27 38.18
C LYS A 72 -16.80 -14.31 39.19
N ASN A 73 -16.65 -13.02 38.87
CA ASN A 73 -16.07 -12.04 39.79
C ASN A 73 -14.66 -12.46 40.27
N MET A 74 -13.84 -12.90 39.32
CA MET A 74 -12.49 -13.41 39.57
C MET A 74 -11.43 -12.47 38.97
N GLY A 75 -10.18 -12.58 39.41
CA GLY A 75 -9.08 -11.70 39.05
C GLY A 75 -9.10 -10.38 39.81
N GLN A 76 -7.96 -9.69 39.83
CA GLN A 76 -7.80 -8.39 40.48
C GLN A 76 -6.90 -7.48 39.64
N GLN A 77 -7.02 -6.15 39.74
CA GLN A 77 -6.03 -5.23 39.17
C GLN A 77 -4.74 -5.19 40.02
N LEU A 78 -4.29 -6.36 40.50
CA LEU A 78 -2.97 -6.66 41.05
C LEU A 78 -2.29 -7.76 40.21
N VAL A 79 -1.00 -7.56 39.91
CA VAL A 79 -0.23 -8.52 39.10
C VAL A 79 -0.18 -9.89 39.80
N GLY A 80 -0.40 -10.95 39.02
CA GLY A 80 -0.34 -12.34 39.49
C GLY A 80 -1.62 -12.89 40.14
N GLN A 81 -2.71 -12.11 40.20
CA GLN A 81 -4.01 -12.51 40.76
C GLN A 81 -5.06 -12.63 39.64
N TYR A 82 -5.16 -13.81 39.04
CA TYR A 82 -6.00 -14.06 37.86
C TYR A 82 -6.98 -15.22 38.11
N PRO A 83 -8.11 -15.30 37.37
CA PRO A 83 -9.08 -16.39 37.52
C PRO A 83 -8.43 -17.76 37.36
N ILE A 84 -7.54 -17.91 36.38
CA ILE A 84 -6.69 -19.08 36.19
C ILE A 84 -5.27 -18.60 35.87
N HIS A 85 -4.30 -19.00 36.67
CA HIS A 85 -2.89 -18.62 36.52
C HIS A 85 -1.97 -19.84 36.63
N PHE A 86 -1.36 -20.27 35.53
CA PHE A 86 -0.24 -21.21 35.56
C PHE A 86 1.06 -20.41 35.64
N HIS A 87 1.72 -20.45 36.80
CA HIS A 87 2.83 -19.58 37.15
C HIS A 87 4.13 -20.39 37.29
N LEU A 88 5.05 -20.20 36.34
CA LEU A 88 6.37 -20.84 36.30
C LEU A 88 6.32 -22.36 36.47
N ALA A 89 5.32 -23.02 35.88
CA ALA A 89 5.13 -24.46 36.03
C ALA A 89 6.03 -25.31 35.11
N GLY A 90 6.76 -24.69 34.19
CA GLY A 90 7.61 -25.39 33.23
C GLY A 90 6.78 -26.11 32.16
N ASP A 91 7.28 -27.25 31.67
CA ASP A 91 6.54 -28.10 30.74
C ASP A 91 5.44 -28.85 31.52
N VAL A 92 4.16 -28.67 31.13
CA VAL A 92 2.99 -29.27 31.80
C VAL A 92 2.24 -30.32 30.95
N ASP A 93 2.88 -30.73 29.86
CA ASP A 93 2.49 -31.79 28.92
C ASP A 93 3.30 -33.09 29.16
N GLU A 94 3.23 -34.03 28.22
CA GLU A 94 4.00 -35.28 28.24
C GLU A 94 5.52 -35.04 28.36
N LYS A 95 6.03 -33.93 27.79
CA LYS A 95 7.44 -33.56 27.89
C LYS A 95 7.83 -33.19 29.33
N GLY A 96 6.89 -32.64 30.09
CA GLY A 96 7.01 -32.40 31.52
C GLY A 96 6.79 -33.63 32.40
N GLY A 97 6.42 -34.78 31.82
CA GLY A 97 6.09 -36.00 32.53
C GLY A 97 4.66 -36.08 33.07
N TYR A 98 3.74 -35.25 32.56
CA TYR A 98 2.32 -35.29 32.94
C TYR A 98 1.53 -36.22 32.02
N ASP A 99 0.92 -37.26 32.61
CA ASP A 99 0.00 -38.19 31.94
C ASP A 99 -1.24 -38.45 32.82
N PRO A 100 -2.43 -37.97 32.43
CA PRO A 100 -2.69 -37.18 31.23
C PRO A 100 -2.11 -35.75 31.35
N PRO A 101 -1.82 -35.07 30.22
CA PRO A 101 -1.39 -33.67 30.20
C PRO A 101 -2.29 -32.75 31.01
N THR A 102 -1.71 -31.67 31.55
CA THR A 102 -2.45 -30.66 32.31
C THR A 102 -3.45 -29.92 31.41
N TYR A 103 -4.68 -29.70 31.89
CA TYR A 103 -5.69 -28.97 31.12
C TYR A 103 -6.65 -28.14 31.95
N VAL A 104 -7.20 -27.12 31.29
CA VAL A 104 -8.41 -26.40 31.70
C VAL A 104 -9.43 -26.48 30.57
N LYS A 105 -10.62 -27.02 30.84
CA LYS A 105 -11.59 -27.40 29.81
C LYS A 105 -13.04 -27.04 30.15
N ASP A 106 -13.85 -26.70 29.15
CA ASP A 106 -15.30 -26.51 29.28
C ASP A 106 -15.68 -25.46 30.35
N LEU A 107 -14.88 -24.40 30.45
CA LEU A 107 -15.05 -23.36 31.47
C LEU A 107 -15.87 -22.18 30.95
N SER A 108 -16.64 -21.57 31.85
CA SER A 108 -17.18 -20.23 31.65
C SER A 108 -16.48 -19.27 32.60
N ILE A 109 -15.82 -18.26 32.08
CA ILE A 109 -15.04 -17.28 32.84
C ILE A 109 -15.60 -15.90 32.51
N HIS A 110 -16.31 -15.27 33.43
CA HIS A 110 -17.01 -14.04 33.10
C HIS A 110 -17.15 -13.03 34.24
N HIS A 111 -17.26 -11.74 33.87
CA HIS A 111 -17.18 -10.62 34.81
C HIS A 111 -15.89 -10.72 35.62
N THR A 112 -14.75 -10.70 34.93
CA THR A 112 -13.43 -10.82 35.58
C THR A 112 -12.69 -9.50 35.59
N PHE A 113 -11.97 -9.26 36.68
CA PHE A 113 -11.29 -7.99 36.94
C PHE A 113 -9.80 -8.04 36.65
N SER A 114 -9.23 -9.18 36.29
CA SER A 114 -8.07 -9.22 35.40
C SER A 114 -7.85 -10.62 34.85
N ARG A 115 -7.82 -10.66 33.52
CA ARG A 115 -7.60 -11.80 32.64
C ARG A 115 -8.64 -12.92 32.75
N CYS A 116 -8.57 -13.87 31.81
CA CYS A 116 -9.36 -15.11 31.80
C CYS A 116 -8.45 -16.29 32.16
N VAL A 117 -7.48 -16.60 31.29
CA VAL A 117 -6.46 -17.63 31.51
C VAL A 117 -5.08 -17.03 31.25
N THR A 118 -4.22 -17.10 32.26
CA THR A 118 -2.84 -16.64 32.21
C THR A 118 -1.89 -17.83 32.22
N VAL A 119 -1.03 -17.89 31.21
CA VAL A 119 0.08 -18.84 31.10
C VAL A 119 1.38 -18.05 31.26
N HIS A 120 2.13 -18.32 32.32
CA HIS A 120 3.34 -17.59 32.67
C HIS A 120 4.47 -18.57 32.92
N GLY A 121 5.55 -18.51 32.13
CA GLY A 121 6.68 -19.45 32.16
C GLY A 121 6.27 -20.92 32.17
N SER A 122 5.16 -21.24 31.48
CA SER A 122 4.57 -22.58 31.42
C SER A 122 4.29 -22.96 29.97
N ASN A 123 4.50 -24.23 29.62
CA ASN A 123 4.48 -24.72 28.25
C ASN A 123 3.65 -25.99 28.12
N GLY A 124 3.03 -26.19 26.95
CA GLY A 124 2.26 -27.40 26.66
C GLY A 124 0.89 -27.50 27.35
N LEU A 125 0.36 -26.40 27.91
CA LEU A 125 -0.96 -26.41 28.53
C LEU A 125 -2.07 -26.58 27.48
N LEU A 126 -3.06 -27.43 27.77
CA LEU A 126 -4.29 -27.52 26.99
C LEU A 126 -5.39 -26.60 27.59
N VAL A 127 -5.79 -25.59 26.82
CA VAL A 127 -6.86 -24.64 27.13
C VAL A 127 -7.99 -24.87 26.13
N LYS A 128 -9.10 -25.48 26.56
CA LYS A 128 -10.10 -26.02 25.62
C LYS A 128 -11.54 -25.67 25.98
N ASP A 129 -12.37 -25.36 24.98
CA ASP A 129 -13.82 -25.14 25.16
C ASP A 129 -14.14 -24.05 26.20
N ILE A 130 -13.35 -22.97 26.24
CA ILE A 130 -13.49 -21.89 27.23
C ILE A 130 -14.27 -20.71 26.65
N VAL A 131 -15.25 -20.22 27.40
CA VAL A 131 -15.93 -18.94 27.14
C VAL A 131 -15.40 -17.89 28.12
N GLY A 132 -14.70 -16.88 27.61
CA GLY A 132 -14.36 -15.65 28.32
C GLY A 132 -15.35 -14.53 27.98
N TYR A 133 -16.02 -13.93 28.97
CA TYR A 133 -16.97 -12.85 28.72
C TYR A 133 -16.83 -11.69 29.72
N ASN A 134 -16.75 -10.45 29.23
CA ASN A 134 -16.68 -9.25 30.07
C ASN A 134 -15.48 -9.31 31.04
N SER A 135 -14.27 -9.29 30.48
CA SER A 135 -13.01 -9.35 31.22
C SER A 135 -12.23 -8.03 31.11
N LEU A 136 -11.59 -7.60 32.20
CA LEU A 136 -10.61 -6.51 32.18
C LEU A 136 -9.19 -7.03 31.84
N GLY A 137 -8.44 -6.27 31.04
CA GLY A 137 -7.12 -6.64 30.53
C GLY A 137 -7.17 -7.76 29.48
N HIS A 138 -6.00 -8.19 28.98
CA HIS A 138 -5.93 -9.31 28.04
C HIS A 138 -6.58 -10.58 28.61
N CYS A 139 -7.46 -11.25 27.85
CA CYS A 139 -8.25 -12.41 28.33
C CYS A 139 -7.43 -13.72 28.35
N PHE A 140 -7.05 -14.24 27.19
CA PHE A 140 -6.11 -15.35 27.07
C PHE A 140 -4.70 -14.79 26.87
N PHE A 141 -3.83 -14.97 27.86
CA PHE A 141 -2.61 -14.20 27.99
C PHE A 141 -1.40 -15.10 28.25
N THR A 142 -0.36 -14.97 27.43
CA THR A 142 0.97 -15.47 27.75
C THR A 142 1.89 -14.30 28.14
N GLU A 143 2.66 -14.44 29.21
CA GLU A 143 3.17 -13.28 29.95
C GLU A 143 4.55 -12.79 29.53
N ASP A 144 5.57 -13.66 29.55
CA ASP A 144 6.97 -13.20 29.55
C ASP A 144 7.77 -13.55 28.29
N GLY A 145 7.19 -14.31 27.37
CA GLY A 145 7.81 -14.68 26.09
C GLY A 145 8.26 -16.14 25.96
N PRO A 146 8.64 -16.90 26.99
CA PRO A 146 9.07 -18.29 26.78
C PRO A 146 7.91 -19.29 26.70
N GLU A 147 6.66 -18.87 26.87
CA GLU A 147 5.51 -19.78 26.85
C GLU A 147 5.23 -20.30 25.45
N GLU A 148 5.53 -21.58 25.21
CA GLU A 148 5.39 -22.25 23.91
C GLU A 148 4.61 -23.57 24.02
N ARG A 149 4.19 -24.09 22.86
CA ARG A 149 3.45 -25.35 22.69
C ARG A 149 2.10 -25.41 23.41
N ASN A 150 1.64 -24.31 24.00
CA ASN A 150 0.31 -24.24 24.60
C ASN A 150 -0.75 -24.31 23.49
N THR A 151 -1.85 -24.99 23.77
CA THR A 151 -2.92 -25.20 22.80
C THR A 151 -4.22 -24.60 23.30
N PHE A 152 -4.65 -23.52 22.62
CA PHE A 152 -5.96 -22.90 22.76
C PHE A 152 -6.87 -23.48 21.69
N GLU A 153 -7.82 -24.32 22.10
CA GLU A 153 -8.75 -24.99 21.19
C GLU A 153 -10.20 -24.60 21.52
N HIS A 154 -10.90 -24.06 20.53
CA HIS A 154 -12.32 -23.72 20.65
C HIS A 154 -12.61 -22.76 21.82
N CYS A 155 -11.75 -21.75 21.98
CA CYS A 155 -11.92 -20.68 22.95
C CYS A 155 -12.66 -19.48 22.34
N LEU A 156 -13.65 -18.95 23.05
CA LEU A 156 -14.40 -17.74 22.68
C LEU A 156 -14.11 -16.64 23.69
N GLY A 157 -13.63 -15.50 23.23
CA GLY A 157 -13.58 -14.28 24.04
C GLY A 157 -14.54 -13.23 23.53
N LEU A 158 -15.33 -12.67 24.46
CA LEU A 158 -16.36 -11.68 24.20
C LEU A 158 -16.23 -10.49 25.15
N LEU A 159 -16.29 -9.27 24.61
CA LEU A 159 -16.28 -8.03 25.40
C LEU A 159 -15.04 -7.94 26.32
N VAL A 160 -13.86 -7.81 25.71
CA VAL A 160 -12.60 -7.66 26.44
C VAL A 160 -12.26 -6.17 26.56
N LYS A 161 -12.18 -5.67 27.79
CA LYS A 161 -12.03 -4.24 28.09
C LYS A 161 -10.66 -3.94 28.69
N SER A 162 -10.25 -2.69 28.60
CA SER A 162 -8.96 -2.21 29.11
C SER A 162 -8.82 -2.39 30.63
N GLY A 163 -7.58 -2.61 31.08
CA GLY A 163 -7.20 -2.74 32.49
C GLY A 163 -6.01 -1.84 32.84
N THR A 164 -5.64 -1.78 34.11
CA THR A 164 -4.58 -0.89 34.61
C THR A 164 -3.22 -1.59 34.78
N LEU A 165 -3.19 -2.92 34.84
CA LEU A 165 -2.01 -3.75 35.14
C LEU A 165 -0.79 -3.41 34.27
N LEU A 166 -0.82 -3.76 32.98
CA LEU A 166 0.30 -3.51 32.07
C LEU A 166 0.06 -2.25 31.23
N PRO A 167 1.12 -1.56 30.75
CA PRO A 167 0.95 -0.51 29.76
C PRO A 167 0.09 -0.94 28.56
N SER A 168 0.24 -2.19 28.10
CA SER A 168 -0.56 -2.77 27.00
C SER A 168 -2.05 -2.96 27.33
N ASP A 169 -2.41 -3.17 28.60
CA ASP A 169 -3.80 -3.34 29.03
C ASP A 169 -4.56 -2.00 29.02
N ARG A 170 -3.85 -0.86 29.08
CA ARG A 170 -4.41 0.47 29.35
C ARG A 170 -5.06 1.12 28.13
N ASP A 171 -6.20 1.77 28.37
CA ASP A 171 -6.81 2.69 27.42
C ASP A 171 -6.06 4.05 27.36
N SER A 172 -6.59 4.99 26.57
CA SER A 172 -6.00 6.30 26.41
C SER A 172 -6.01 7.18 27.66
N LYS A 173 -6.99 7.01 28.55
CA LYS A 173 -7.13 7.79 29.79
C LYS A 173 -6.16 7.25 30.84
N MET A 174 -6.17 5.94 31.05
CA MET A 174 -5.27 5.19 31.92
C MET A 174 -3.81 5.39 31.52
N CYS A 175 -3.47 5.27 30.23
CA CYS A 175 -2.10 5.46 29.75
C CYS A 175 -1.55 6.88 30.03
N LYS A 176 -2.41 7.90 30.04
CA LYS A 176 -2.02 9.29 30.35
C LYS A 176 -1.85 9.57 31.84
N MET A 177 -2.66 8.91 32.68
CA MET A 177 -2.65 9.15 34.13
C MET A 177 -1.71 8.22 34.89
N ILE A 178 -1.58 6.96 34.48
CA ILE A 178 -0.70 5.98 35.11
C ILE A 178 0.69 6.07 34.49
N THR A 179 1.51 6.97 35.03
CA THR A 179 2.89 7.22 34.58
C THR A 179 3.94 6.83 35.63
N GLU A 180 3.51 6.11 36.66
CA GLU A 180 4.39 5.39 37.59
C GLU A 180 5.38 4.52 36.77
N ASP A 181 6.61 4.39 37.24
CA ASP A 181 7.73 3.71 36.55
C ASP A 181 8.24 4.33 35.23
N SER A 182 7.76 5.53 34.86
CA SER A 182 8.34 6.30 33.76
C SER A 182 9.51 7.19 34.21
N TYR A 183 10.37 7.56 33.26
CA TYR A 183 11.46 8.50 33.54
C TYR A 183 10.94 9.95 33.51
N PRO A 184 11.45 10.87 34.37
CA PRO A 184 10.99 12.25 34.42
C PRO A 184 10.86 12.95 33.06
N GLY A 185 9.69 13.59 32.86
CA GLY A 185 9.33 14.25 31.60
C GLY A 185 8.97 13.29 30.47
N TYR A 186 8.46 12.08 30.80
CA TYR A 186 7.76 11.21 29.86
C TYR A 186 6.43 11.85 29.43
N ILE A 187 6.13 11.77 28.13
CA ILE A 187 4.86 12.23 27.55
C ILE A 187 4.20 11.00 26.91
N PRO A 188 3.12 10.47 27.50
CA PRO A 188 2.45 9.27 27.01
C PRO A 188 1.90 9.43 25.59
N LYS A 189 2.11 8.41 24.76
CA LYS A 189 1.51 8.29 23.43
C LYS A 189 0.66 7.02 23.40
N PRO A 190 -0.63 7.07 23.78
CA PRO A 190 -1.44 5.88 24.01
C PRO A 190 -1.37 4.83 22.90
N ARG A 191 -1.58 5.22 21.64
CA ARG A 191 -1.55 4.28 20.49
C ARG A 191 -0.18 3.65 20.19
N GLN A 192 0.91 4.21 20.74
CA GLN A 192 2.29 3.74 20.55
C GLN A 192 2.86 3.02 21.78
N ASP A 193 2.43 3.42 22.98
CA ASP A 193 2.99 2.94 24.25
C ASP A 193 2.06 1.95 24.97
N CYS A 194 0.75 2.04 24.72
CA CYS A 194 -0.37 1.36 25.38
C CYS A 194 -1.40 0.88 24.34
N ASN A 195 -2.72 0.88 24.63
CA ASN A 195 -3.80 0.62 23.67
C ASN A 195 -3.59 -0.70 22.90
N ALA A 196 -3.44 -1.80 23.64
CA ALA A 196 -3.22 -3.10 23.04
C ALA A 196 -3.96 -4.26 23.71
N VAL A 197 -4.97 -3.95 24.53
CA VAL A 197 -5.82 -4.97 25.14
C VAL A 197 -6.34 -5.95 24.09
N SER A 198 -6.22 -7.24 24.36
CA SER A 198 -6.39 -8.26 23.33
C SER A 198 -7.15 -9.45 23.88
N THR A 199 -7.97 -10.07 23.04
CA THR A 199 -8.63 -11.32 23.43
C THR A 199 -7.61 -12.43 23.60
N PHE A 200 -6.70 -12.57 22.63
CA PHE A 200 -5.56 -13.46 22.68
C PHE A 200 -4.28 -12.63 22.58
N TRP A 201 -3.53 -12.55 23.67
CA TRP A 201 -2.23 -11.89 23.75
C TRP A 201 -1.14 -12.96 23.85
N MET A 202 -0.44 -13.18 22.75
CA MET A 202 0.56 -14.24 22.62
C MET A 202 1.95 -13.59 22.55
N ALA A 203 2.67 -13.61 23.68
CA ALA A 203 4.06 -13.13 23.81
C ALA A 203 5.09 -14.01 23.07
N ASN A 204 4.68 -15.21 22.67
CA ASN A 204 5.44 -16.12 21.82
C ASN A 204 4.54 -16.66 20.69
N PRO A 205 4.96 -16.59 19.41
CA PRO A 205 4.15 -17.10 18.31
C PRO A 205 4.10 -18.64 18.26
N ASN A 206 4.95 -19.37 18.97
CA ASN A 206 4.96 -20.83 18.99
C ASN A 206 3.86 -21.42 19.90
N ASN A 207 2.61 -20.97 19.74
CA ASN A 207 1.43 -21.51 20.42
C ASN A 207 0.36 -21.89 19.39
N ASN A 208 -0.47 -22.88 19.72
CA ASN A 208 -1.52 -23.37 18.83
C ASN A 208 -2.85 -22.68 19.17
N LEU A 209 -3.45 -22.01 18.19
CA LEU A 209 -4.76 -21.38 18.29
C LEU A 209 -5.67 -21.98 17.20
N ILE A 210 -6.66 -22.76 17.62
CA ILE A 210 -7.46 -23.60 16.73
C ILE A 210 -8.94 -23.43 17.04
N ASN A 211 -9.75 -23.09 16.04
CA ASN A 211 -11.21 -22.88 16.16
C ASN A 211 -11.59 -21.80 17.21
N CYS A 212 -10.72 -20.84 17.48
CA CYS A 212 -10.96 -19.78 18.45
C CYS A 212 -11.71 -18.59 17.83
N ALA A 213 -12.51 -17.90 18.63
CA ALA A 213 -13.24 -16.70 18.24
C ALA A 213 -12.93 -15.52 19.17
N ALA A 214 -12.58 -14.38 18.58
CA ALA A 214 -12.31 -13.14 19.29
C ALA A 214 -13.29 -12.05 18.84
N ALA A 215 -14.22 -11.69 19.73
CA ALA A 215 -15.36 -10.85 19.39
C ALA A 215 -15.52 -9.67 20.37
N GLY A 216 -15.29 -8.45 19.89
CA GLY A 216 -15.56 -7.24 20.67
C GLY A 216 -14.49 -6.87 21.69
N SER A 217 -13.20 -7.02 21.36
CA SER A 217 -12.13 -6.41 22.14
C SER A 217 -12.04 -4.90 21.90
N GLU A 218 -11.76 -4.14 22.96
CA GLU A 218 -11.51 -2.69 22.88
C GLU A 218 -10.29 -2.32 22.03
N GLU A 219 -9.41 -3.27 21.68
CA GLU A 219 -8.36 -3.06 20.68
C GLU A 219 -8.27 -4.25 19.70
N THR A 220 -7.72 -5.40 20.08
CA THR A 220 -7.37 -6.45 19.09
C THR A 220 -7.94 -7.83 19.43
N GLY A 221 -8.34 -8.59 18.40
CA GLY A 221 -8.73 -9.99 18.56
C GLY A 221 -7.54 -10.86 18.95
N PHE A 222 -6.65 -11.11 18.00
CA PHE A 222 -5.42 -11.89 18.17
C PHE A 222 -4.19 -10.99 18.03
N TRP A 223 -3.33 -10.89 19.05
CA TRP A 223 -2.08 -10.14 18.96
C TRP A 223 -0.90 -11.06 19.29
N PHE A 224 -0.05 -11.30 18.30
CA PHE A 224 1.27 -11.90 18.46
C PHE A 224 2.30 -10.79 18.64
N ILE A 225 2.85 -10.68 19.85
CA ILE A 225 3.78 -9.62 20.25
C ILE A 225 5.09 -10.26 20.70
N PHE A 226 6.21 -9.62 20.39
CA PHE A 226 7.51 -10.24 20.58
C PHE A 226 8.27 -9.70 21.79
N HIS A 227 8.76 -10.61 22.62
CA HIS A 227 9.66 -10.31 23.72
C HIS A 227 11.10 -10.56 23.23
N HIS A 228 11.83 -9.49 22.92
CA HIS A 228 13.20 -9.63 22.40
C HIS A 228 14.09 -10.49 23.30
N VAL A 229 13.90 -10.35 24.61
CA VAL A 229 14.41 -11.25 25.65
C VAL A 229 13.24 -11.57 26.58
N PRO A 230 13.25 -12.71 27.29
CA PRO A 230 12.23 -13.00 28.28
C PRO A 230 12.22 -11.90 29.34
N THR A 231 11.02 -11.55 29.81
CA THR A 231 10.84 -10.54 30.85
C THR A 231 10.56 -11.18 32.21
N GLY A 232 10.39 -10.34 33.24
CA GLY A 232 9.85 -10.76 34.53
C GLY A 232 10.64 -11.92 35.18
N PRO A 233 9.93 -12.80 35.92
CA PRO A 233 10.51 -14.01 36.49
C PRO A 233 11.10 -14.99 35.48
N SER A 234 10.80 -14.83 34.19
CA SER A 234 11.31 -15.72 33.13
C SER A 234 12.61 -15.23 32.49
N ALA A 235 13.18 -14.12 32.97
CA ALA A 235 14.40 -13.52 32.45
C ALA A 235 15.54 -14.54 32.29
N GLY A 236 16.13 -14.58 31.09
CA GLY A 236 17.26 -15.46 30.77
C GLY A 236 16.90 -16.85 30.22
N MET A 237 15.62 -17.20 30.07
CA MET A 237 15.20 -18.50 29.52
C MET A 237 15.52 -18.72 28.03
N TYR A 238 15.73 -17.67 27.23
CA TYR A 238 16.23 -17.77 25.87
C TYR A 238 17.13 -16.60 25.46
N SER A 239 17.87 -16.77 24.36
CA SER A 239 18.76 -15.75 23.79
C SER A 239 18.01 -14.63 23.05
N PRO A 240 18.54 -13.40 23.00
CA PRO A 240 17.89 -12.29 22.34
C PRO A 240 17.43 -12.57 20.89
N GLY A 241 16.19 -12.21 20.57
CA GLY A 241 15.58 -12.38 19.25
C GLY A 241 14.83 -13.69 19.05
N TYR A 242 14.81 -14.61 20.03
CA TYR A 242 14.18 -15.93 19.84
C TYR A 242 12.69 -15.83 19.42
N SER A 243 11.88 -15.03 20.13
CA SER A 243 10.44 -14.90 19.84
C SER A 243 10.13 -14.32 18.45
N GLU A 244 11.01 -13.46 17.94
CA GLU A 244 10.89 -12.84 16.61
C GLU A 244 11.21 -13.82 15.48
N HIS A 245 11.99 -14.87 15.76
CA HIS A 245 12.45 -15.82 14.75
C HIS A 245 11.86 -17.22 14.90
N ILE A 246 11.18 -17.54 16.01
CA ILE A 246 10.57 -18.86 16.18
C ILE A 246 9.37 -19.04 15.24
N PRO A 247 9.21 -20.21 14.58
CA PRO A 247 8.06 -20.49 13.74
C PRO A 247 6.72 -20.42 14.50
N LEU A 248 5.70 -19.91 13.82
CA LEU A 248 4.34 -19.81 14.33
C LEU A 248 3.80 -21.22 14.60
N GLY A 249 3.12 -21.39 15.74
CA GLY A 249 2.34 -22.60 16.00
C GLY A 249 1.15 -22.74 15.05
N LYS A 250 0.27 -23.72 15.30
CA LYS A 250 -0.91 -23.93 14.45
C LYS A 250 -1.88 -22.76 14.61
N PHE A 251 -2.17 -22.04 13.53
CA PHE A 251 -3.27 -21.06 13.48
C PHE A 251 -4.31 -21.49 12.44
N LEU A 252 -5.43 -22.03 12.90
CA LEU A 252 -6.41 -22.71 12.04
C LEU A 252 -7.86 -22.38 12.43
N ASN A 253 -8.67 -22.02 11.42
CA ASN A 253 -10.13 -21.82 11.54
C ASN A 253 -10.54 -20.79 12.62
N ASN A 254 -9.70 -19.79 12.87
CA ASN A 254 -10.01 -18.75 13.85
C ASN A 254 -10.89 -17.65 13.24
N ARG A 255 -11.68 -16.98 14.09
CA ARG A 255 -12.54 -15.85 13.70
C ARG A 255 -12.27 -14.62 14.57
N ALA A 256 -12.21 -13.45 13.95
CA ALA A 256 -12.06 -12.19 14.69
C ALA A 256 -13.00 -11.11 14.17
N HIS A 257 -13.89 -10.60 15.01
CA HIS A 257 -14.80 -9.55 14.58
C HIS A 257 -15.16 -8.55 15.67
N SER A 258 -15.72 -7.42 15.25
CA SER A 258 -16.19 -6.36 16.16
C SER A 258 -15.09 -5.77 17.05
N ASN A 259 -13.81 -5.96 16.71
CA ASN A 259 -12.69 -5.38 17.46
C ASN A 259 -12.42 -3.95 16.98
N TYR A 260 -12.00 -3.07 17.90
CA TYR A 260 -11.78 -1.65 17.60
C TYR A 260 -10.61 -1.43 16.63
N ARG A 261 -9.46 -2.04 16.89
CA ARG A 261 -8.25 -1.88 16.08
C ARG A 261 -8.13 -2.97 15.04
N ALA A 262 -7.99 -4.24 15.42
CA ALA A 262 -7.71 -5.27 14.43
C ALA A 262 -8.30 -6.63 14.78
N GLY A 263 -8.65 -7.41 13.76
CA GLY A 263 -8.92 -8.83 13.94
C GLY A 263 -7.66 -9.59 14.38
N MET A 264 -6.53 -9.32 13.73
CA MET A 264 -5.24 -9.91 14.06
C MET A 264 -4.08 -8.92 13.86
N ILE A 265 -3.08 -8.96 14.75
CA ILE A 265 -1.81 -8.25 14.63
C ILE A 265 -0.65 -9.24 14.83
N ILE A 266 0.29 -9.25 13.89
CA ILE A 266 1.62 -9.84 14.02
C ILE A 266 2.62 -8.71 13.83
N ASP A 267 2.93 -8.01 14.91
CA ASP A 267 3.79 -6.83 14.93
C ASP A 267 4.07 -6.49 16.39
N ASN A 268 5.00 -5.55 16.56
CA ASN A 268 5.37 -4.97 17.84
C ASN A 268 6.10 -5.94 18.77
N GLY A 269 6.82 -5.33 19.70
CA GLY A 269 7.36 -6.02 20.85
C GLY A 269 7.08 -5.23 22.10
N VAL A 270 7.60 -5.69 23.22
CA VAL A 270 7.56 -4.95 24.49
C VAL A 270 8.94 -4.41 24.85
N LYS A 271 8.96 -3.28 25.57
CA LYS A 271 10.18 -2.72 26.12
C LYS A 271 10.69 -3.60 27.26
N THR A 272 11.87 -4.20 27.07
CA THR A 272 12.52 -5.11 28.03
C THR A 272 13.59 -4.43 28.91
N THR A 273 13.71 -3.11 28.85
CA THR A 273 14.63 -2.33 29.68
C THR A 273 13.88 -1.39 30.61
N GLN A 274 14.47 -1.05 31.76
CA GLN A 274 13.88 -0.07 32.67
C GLN A 274 13.84 1.35 32.05
N ALA A 275 12.97 2.22 32.57
CA ALA A 275 12.88 3.59 32.08
C ALA A 275 14.19 4.36 32.33
N SER A 276 14.62 5.16 31.35
CA SER A 276 15.89 5.91 31.41
C SER A 276 15.78 7.25 30.69
N ALA A 277 16.82 8.10 30.83
CA ALA A 277 16.90 9.36 30.10
C ALA A 277 16.82 9.19 28.56
N LYS A 278 17.29 8.06 28.03
CA LYS A 278 17.31 7.74 26.59
C LYS A 278 15.94 7.25 26.10
N ASP A 279 15.27 6.42 26.90
CA ASP A 279 13.92 5.93 26.62
C ASP A 279 13.09 6.04 27.90
N LYS A 280 12.27 7.08 27.94
CA LYS A 280 11.53 7.47 29.14
C LYS A 280 10.29 6.61 29.42
N ARG A 281 9.91 5.77 28.47
CA ARG A 281 8.70 4.95 28.55
C ARG A 281 8.83 3.90 29.66
N PRO A 282 7.72 3.54 30.33
CA PRO A 282 7.68 2.44 31.29
C PRO A 282 8.22 1.11 30.74
N PHE A 283 8.61 0.22 31.64
CA PHE A 283 8.87 -1.19 31.30
C PHE A 283 7.60 -1.84 30.72
N LEU A 284 7.76 -2.76 29.76
CA LEU A 284 6.67 -3.41 29.01
C LEU A 284 5.78 -2.49 28.14
N SER A 285 6.10 -1.21 27.99
CA SER A 285 5.47 -0.39 26.96
C SER A 285 5.74 -0.95 25.56
N ILE A 286 4.79 -0.73 24.65
CA ILE A 286 4.89 -1.24 23.29
C ILE A 286 6.06 -0.58 22.55
N ILE A 287 6.79 -1.39 21.79
CA ILE A 287 7.87 -0.96 20.89
C ILE A 287 7.66 -1.55 19.50
N SER A 288 8.46 -1.09 18.53
CA SER A 288 8.52 -1.72 17.22
C SER A 288 9.32 -3.02 17.32
N ALA A 289 8.80 -4.09 16.75
CA ALA A 289 9.54 -5.30 16.43
C ALA A 289 9.11 -5.77 15.04
N ARG A 290 9.72 -6.84 14.53
CA ARG A 290 9.37 -7.45 13.25
C ARG A 290 9.45 -8.94 13.40
N TYR A 291 8.47 -9.62 12.82
CA TYR A 291 8.49 -11.07 12.78
C TYR A 291 9.34 -11.57 11.60
N SER A 292 10.19 -12.55 11.79
CA SER A 292 10.96 -13.15 10.70
C SER A 292 11.29 -14.59 11.07
N PRO A 293 10.34 -15.52 10.89
CA PRO A 293 10.50 -16.91 11.30
C PRO A 293 11.57 -17.64 10.50
N HIS A 294 12.43 -18.36 11.22
CA HIS A 294 13.49 -19.22 10.68
C HIS A 294 13.50 -20.55 11.41
N GLN A 295 14.06 -21.57 10.76
CA GLN A 295 14.26 -22.87 11.37
C GLN A 295 15.04 -22.72 12.70
N ASP A 296 14.53 -23.35 13.77
CA ASP A 296 15.08 -23.30 15.13
C ASP A 296 15.25 -21.89 15.73
N ALA A 297 14.52 -20.89 15.22
CA ALA A 297 14.70 -19.48 15.56
C ALA A 297 16.11 -18.91 15.27
N ASP A 298 16.85 -19.54 14.35
CA ASP A 298 18.19 -19.10 13.96
C ASP A 298 18.15 -18.24 12.69
N PRO A 299 18.47 -16.94 12.75
CA PRO A 299 18.44 -16.04 11.59
C PRO A 299 19.49 -16.37 10.51
N LEU A 300 20.42 -17.30 10.76
CA LEU A 300 21.37 -17.81 9.76
C LEU A 300 20.86 -19.04 9.02
N LYS A 301 19.80 -19.69 9.50
CA LYS A 301 19.15 -20.83 8.85
C LYS A 301 18.11 -20.36 7.83
N PRO A 302 17.54 -21.26 7.01
CA PRO A 302 16.46 -20.90 6.10
C PRO A 302 15.22 -20.36 6.84
N ARG A 303 14.49 -19.46 6.18
CA ARG A 303 13.20 -18.95 6.65
C ARG A 303 12.14 -20.05 6.63
N GLU A 304 11.28 -20.06 7.64
CA GLU A 304 10.13 -20.97 7.73
C GLU A 304 8.83 -20.17 7.72
N PRO A 305 7.92 -20.40 6.76
CA PRO A 305 6.75 -19.55 6.65
C PRO A 305 5.76 -19.77 7.78
N ALA A 306 5.26 -18.68 8.36
CA ALA A 306 4.13 -18.70 9.28
C ALA A 306 2.82 -18.84 8.51
N ILE A 307 2.11 -19.95 8.73
CA ILE A 307 0.93 -20.30 7.94
C ILE A 307 -0.35 -20.01 8.74
N ILE A 308 -1.16 -19.07 8.26
CA ILE A 308 -2.47 -18.73 8.80
C ILE A 308 -3.52 -19.36 7.89
N LYS A 309 -4.28 -20.32 8.42
CA LYS A 309 -5.27 -21.09 7.63
C LYS A 309 -6.70 -20.76 8.03
N HIS A 310 -7.55 -20.50 7.04
CA HIS A 310 -8.99 -20.28 7.20
C HIS A 310 -9.36 -19.19 8.22
N PHE A 311 -8.52 -18.16 8.35
CA PHE A 311 -8.84 -17.03 9.21
C PHE A 311 -9.97 -16.20 8.60
N THR A 312 -10.99 -15.89 9.39
CA THR A 312 -12.09 -15.03 8.97
C THR A 312 -12.15 -13.80 9.85
N ALA A 313 -11.95 -12.62 9.26
CA ALA A 313 -12.00 -11.35 9.98
C ALA A 313 -12.96 -10.37 9.34
N TYR A 314 -13.94 -9.89 10.11
CA TYR A 314 -14.98 -8.99 9.63
C TYR A 314 -15.40 -8.00 10.71
N LYS A 315 -16.05 -6.90 10.34
CA LYS A 315 -16.58 -5.92 11.33
C LYS A 315 -15.54 -5.34 12.31
N ASN A 316 -14.25 -5.50 12.05
CA ASN A 316 -13.20 -4.81 12.79
C ASN A 316 -13.10 -3.37 12.26
N GLN A 317 -12.82 -2.42 13.14
CA GLN A 317 -12.96 -1.02 12.78
C GLN A 317 -11.73 -0.47 12.02
N ASP A 318 -10.49 -0.79 12.41
CA ASP A 318 -9.31 -0.41 11.62
C ASP A 318 -8.82 -1.52 10.69
N HIS A 319 -8.64 -2.78 11.11
CA HIS A 319 -7.96 -3.78 10.28
C HIS A 319 -8.61 -5.17 10.35
N GLY A 320 -8.66 -5.86 9.21
CA GLY A 320 -8.88 -7.31 9.20
C GLY A 320 -7.67 -8.04 9.79
N ALA A 321 -6.48 -7.73 9.27
CA ALA A 321 -5.20 -8.19 9.78
C ALA A 321 -4.09 -7.15 9.55
N TRP A 322 -3.15 -7.05 10.47
CA TRP A 322 -1.93 -6.25 10.34
C TRP A 322 -0.72 -7.16 10.54
N LEU A 323 0.16 -7.25 9.54
CA LEU A 323 1.28 -8.18 9.53
C LEU A 323 2.57 -7.42 9.23
N ARG A 324 3.49 -7.33 10.19
CA ARG A 324 4.83 -6.75 9.96
C ARG A 324 5.89 -7.81 10.19
N GLY A 325 6.46 -8.28 9.10
CA GLY A 325 7.47 -9.32 9.12
C GLY A 325 7.69 -10.03 7.80
N GLY A 326 8.71 -10.89 7.78
CA GLY A 326 8.98 -11.83 6.70
C GLY A 326 8.16 -13.11 6.80
N ASP A 327 7.87 -13.70 5.66
CA ASP A 327 7.40 -15.07 5.43
C ASP A 327 6.10 -15.45 6.14
N VAL A 328 5.05 -14.62 5.96
CA VAL A 328 3.69 -14.94 6.42
C VAL A 328 2.81 -15.35 5.24
N TRP A 329 2.14 -16.49 5.35
CA TRP A 329 1.27 -17.06 4.31
C TRP A 329 -0.17 -17.11 4.79
N LEU A 330 -1.05 -16.39 4.09
CA LEU A 330 -2.49 -16.48 4.26
C LEU A 330 -3.05 -17.53 3.30
N ASP A 331 -3.66 -18.59 3.85
CA ASP A 331 -4.26 -19.69 3.11
C ASP A 331 -5.76 -19.79 3.40
N SER A 332 -6.54 -19.55 2.37
CA SER A 332 -8.00 -19.64 2.34
C SER A 332 -8.70 -18.75 3.37
N CYS A 333 -8.12 -17.59 3.65
CA CYS A 333 -8.66 -16.55 4.55
C CYS A 333 -9.77 -15.70 3.89
N ARG A 334 -10.61 -15.07 4.72
CA ARG A 334 -11.79 -14.28 4.32
C ARG A 334 -11.83 -12.95 5.08
N PHE A 335 -12.00 -11.85 4.34
CA PHE A 335 -11.98 -10.48 4.90
C PHE A 335 -13.13 -9.61 4.37
N PRO A 336 -14.40 -9.86 4.77
CA PRO A 336 -15.52 -9.01 4.41
C PRO A 336 -15.74 -7.86 5.40
N LEU A 337 -16.16 -6.71 4.90
CA LEU A 337 -16.65 -5.61 5.73
C LEU A 337 -18.17 -5.66 5.86
N SER A 338 -18.70 -5.44 7.06
CA SER A 338 -20.11 -5.07 7.25
C SER A 338 -20.30 -4.34 8.58
N ARG A 339 -19.79 -3.11 8.70
CA ARG A 339 -19.75 -2.36 9.97
C ARG A 339 -21.11 -2.37 10.71
N ARG A 340 -21.10 -2.65 12.02
CA ARG A 340 -22.19 -2.32 12.95
C ARG A 340 -21.67 -1.27 13.92
N LYS A 341 -22.34 -0.10 14.02
CA LYS A 341 -21.92 1.00 14.91
C LYS A 341 -22.34 0.80 16.39
N ASN A 342 -23.05 -0.28 16.72
CA ASN A 342 -23.58 -0.47 18.07
C ASN A 342 -22.72 -1.44 18.90
N PHE A 343 -21.78 -0.88 19.64
CA PHE A 343 -21.48 -1.35 21.00
C PHE A 343 -21.47 -0.13 21.93
N PRO A 344 -22.24 -0.13 23.03
CA PRO A 344 -22.10 0.84 24.09
C PRO A 344 -20.90 0.42 24.95
N ALA A 345 -19.69 0.69 24.47
CA ALA A 345 -18.50 0.63 25.29
C ALA A 345 -17.82 1.99 25.12
N THR A 346 -17.87 2.79 26.19
CA THR A 346 -17.40 4.18 26.34
C THR A 346 -18.38 5.31 25.92
N GLN A 347 -18.67 6.17 26.90
CA GLN A 347 -19.55 7.34 26.84
C GLN A 347 -18.85 8.59 26.25
N ASP A 348 -17.61 8.49 25.78
CA ASP A 348 -16.83 9.62 25.27
C ASP A 348 -16.68 9.55 23.74
N ALA A 349 -17.80 9.69 23.03
CA ALA A 349 -17.85 9.84 21.57
C ALA A 349 -17.58 11.29 21.13
N GLY A 350 -16.70 12.00 21.83
CA GLY A 350 -16.25 13.34 21.49
C GLY A 350 -14.79 13.30 21.08
N GLN A 351 -14.50 13.62 19.81
CA GLN A 351 -13.20 14.11 19.34
C GLN A 351 -12.17 13.09 18.82
N TRP A 352 -12.47 12.27 17.79
CA TRP A 352 -11.41 11.64 16.96
C TRP A 352 -11.79 11.47 15.48
N ASP A 353 -11.53 12.49 14.66
CA ASP A 353 -11.53 12.43 13.18
C ASP A 353 -10.14 12.00 12.66
N LYS A 354 -9.80 10.71 12.78
CA LYS A 354 -8.66 10.12 12.05
C LYS A 354 -9.05 8.78 11.43
N LEU A 355 -8.91 8.73 10.10
CA LEU A 355 -9.24 7.67 9.14
C LEU A 355 -9.20 6.22 9.67
N LEU A 356 -10.35 5.56 9.59
CA LEU A 356 -10.62 4.16 9.93
C LEU A 356 -10.72 3.36 8.63
N ILE A 357 -9.86 2.37 8.34
CA ILE A 357 -9.88 1.69 7.03
C ILE A 357 -9.64 0.19 7.18
N PRO A 358 -10.67 -0.68 7.14
CA PRO A 358 -10.48 -2.12 7.12
C PRO A 358 -9.59 -2.47 5.93
N ARG A 359 -8.33 -2.78 6.22
CA ARG A 359 -7.29 -3.14 5.26
C ARG A 359 -6.43 -4.25 5.83
N ILE A 360 -5.95 -5.14 4.97
CA ILE A 360 -4.77 -5.93 5.29
C ILE A 360 -3.56 -5.08 4.93
N GLU A 361 -2.67 -4.87 5.89
CA GLU A 361 -1.35 -4.28 5.64
C GLU A 361 -0.30 -5.32 5.99
N ALA A 362 0.51 -5.68 5.00
CA ALA A 362 1.65 -6.56 5.16
C ALA A 362 2.94 -5.80 4.85
N GLN A 363 3.92 -5.87 5.75
CA GLN A 363 5.25 -5.27 5.58
C GLN A 363 6.35 -6.35 5.66
N GLY A 364 6.85 -6.81 4.51
CA GLY A 364 7.93 -7.82 4.41
C GLY A 364 7.70 -8.89 3.32
N HIS A 365 8.27 -10.09 3.45
CA HIS A 365 8.08 -11.20 2.49
C HIS A 365 6.72 -11.86 2.71
N LEU A 366 5.67 -11.38 2.07
CA LEU A 366 4.34 -11.99 2.17
C LEU A 366 4.09 -12.88 0.96
N ARG A 367 3.73 -14.14 1.18
CA ARG A 367 3.28 -15.03 0.12
C ARG A 367 1.85 -15.44 0.42
N GLU A 368 0.88 -14.67 -0.07
CA GLU A 368 -0.51 -15.14 -0.07
C GLU A 368 -0.64 -16.16 -1.19
N LYS A 369 -0.63 -17.43 -0.80
CA LYS A 369 -0.86 -18.50 -1.77
C LYS A 369 -2.31 -18.53 -2.23
N LEU A 370 -3.28 -18.21 -1.36
CA LEU A 370 -4.72 -18.19 -1.66
C LEU A 370 -5.54 -17.39 -0.61
N CYS A 371 -5.58 -16.06 -0.60
CA CYS A 371 -6.65 -15.35 0.11
C CYS A 371 -7.93 -15.46 -0.73
N LYS A 372 -9.00 -16.12 -0.27
CA LYS A 372 -10.12 -16.43 -1.17
C LYS A 372 -11.00 -15.21 -1.45
N ARG A 373 -11.29 -14.36 -0.46
CA ARG A 373 -12.33 -13.32 -0.59
C ARG A 373 -12.07 -12.06 0.23
N PHE A 374 -12.14 -10.91 -0.44
CA PHE A 374 -12.27 -9.57 0.12
C PHE A 374 -13.60 -8.99 -0.34
N ALA A 375 -14.39 -8.41 0.56
CA ALA A 375 -15.69 -7.83 0.19
C ALA A 375 -15.97 -6.55 0.95
N ASP A 376 -16.55 -5.56 0.26
CA ASP A 376 -17.10 -4.32 0.84
C ASP A 376 -16.07 -3.44 1.56
N ASN A 377 -14.77 -3.67 1.34
CA ASN A 377 -13.69 -2.95 2.01
C ASN A 377 -13.47 -1.57 1.38
N GLY A 378 -13.13 -0.57 2.20
CA GLY A 378 -12.64 0.72 1.69
C GLY A 378 -11.28 0.59 0.99
N ILE A 379 -10.41 -0.28 1.53
CA ILE A 379 -9.18 -0.74 0.89
C ILE A 379 -9.11 -2.25 1.10
N GLY A 380 -9.24 -3.06 0.06
CA GLY A 380 -9.18 -4.52 0.21
C GLY A 380 -7.82 -5.00 0.74
N LEU A 381 -6.74 -4.65 0.03
CA LEU A 381 -5.38 -5.07 0.39
C LEU A 381 -4.35 -3.96 0.12
N THR A 382 -3.43 -3.76 1.05
CA THR A 382 -2.21 -2.94 0.88
C THR A 382 -0.99 -3.81 1.13
N LEU A 383 -0.16 -3.98 0.11
CA LEU A 383 1.10 -4.72 0.21
C LEU A 383 2.25 -3.74 0.23
N ALA A 384 3.18 -3.91 1.17
CA ALA A 384 4.34 -3.06 1.32
C ALA A 384 5.60 -3.88 1.62
N SER A 385 6.72 -3.44 1.08
CA SER A 385 8.05 -3.81 1.55
C SER A 385 8.40 -2.88 2.72
N GLY A 386 9.09 -3.41 3.72
CA GLY A 386 9.44 -2.58 4.86
C GLY A 386 10.58 -1.62 4.50
N GLY A 387 10.43 -0.33 4.79
CA GLY A 387 11.53 0.66 4.73
C GLY A 387 11.69 1.33 3.36
N THR A 388 12.31 2.51 3.32
CA THR A 388 12.54 3.22 2.05
C THR A 388 13.56 2.43 1.25
N PHE A 389 14.48 1.79 1.96
CA PHE A 389 15.28 0.71 1.43
C PHE A 389 14.76 -0.62 2.00
N PRO A 390 14.28 -1.56 1.17
CA PRO A 390 13.57 -2.78 1.61
C PRO A 390 14.37 -3.55 2.65
N TYR A 391 13.94 -3.69 3.91
CA TYR A 391 14.77 -4.28 4.98
C TYR A 391 15.22 -5.73 4.71
N ASP A 392 14.41 -6.49 3.97
CA ASP A 392 14.59 -7.90 3.68
C ASP A 392 15.11 -8.10 2.25
N ASP A 393 16.35 -8.59 2.12
CA ASP A 393 16.89 -8.97 0.81
C ASP A 393 16.07 -10.15 0.24
N GLY A 394 15.67 -10.06 -1.04
CA GLY A 394 14.76 -11.03 -1.66
C GLY A 394 13.29 -10.97 -1.19
N SER A 395 12.86 -9.91 -0.49
CA SER A 395 11.43 -9.73 -0.16
C SER A 395 10.58 -9.51 -1.40
N LYS A 396 9.50 -10.29 -1.51
CA LYS A 396 8.41 -10.09 -2.48
C LYS A 396 7.08 -10.20 -1.78
N GLN A 397 6.10 -9.46 -2.27
CA GLN A 397 4.71 -9.56 -1.82
C GLN A 397 3.90 -10.22 -2.95
N GLU A 398 3.27 -11.36 -2.69
CA GLU A 398 2.47 -12.06 -3.70
C GLU A 398 1.03 -12.24 -3.22
N ILE A 399 0.08 -12.05 -4.15
CA ILE A 399 -1.31 -12.47 -4.01
C ILE A 399 -1.74 -13.27 -5.23
N LYS A 400 -2.37 -14.44 -4.98
CA LYS A 400 -2.78 -15.36 -6.04
C LYS A 400 -4.19 -15.90 -5.83
N ASN A 401 -4.91 -16.08 -6.94
CA ASN A 401 -6.19 -16.81 -6.99
C ASN A 401 -7.24 -16.25 -6.02
N SER A 402 -7.36 -14.92 -5.97
CA SER A 402 -8.20 -14.20 -5.00
C SER A 402 -9.38 -13.49 -5.66
N LEU A 403 -10.50 -13.38 -4.93
CA LEU A 403 -11.66 -12.60 -5.31
C LEU A 403 -11.75 -11.31 -4.49
N PHE A 404 -11.85 -10.17 -5.17
CA PHE A 404 -12.14 -8.86 -4.60
C PHE A 404 -13.52 -8.42 -5.05
N VAL A 405 -14.41 -8.13 -4.10
CA VAL A 405 -15.77 -7.64 -4.37
C VAL A 405 -15.87 -6.23 -3.80
N GLY A 406 -16.04 -5.23 -4.67
CA GLY A 406 -16.17 -3.84 -4.26
C GLY A 406 -17.48 -3.61 -3.49
N GLU A 407 -18.58 -4.08 -4.07
CA GLU A 407 -19.93 -3.92 -3.55
C GLU A 407 -20.67 -5.26 -3.61
N SER A 408 -20.69 -6.03 -2.51
CA SER A 408 -21.37 -7.33 -2.38
C SER A 408 -22.89 -7.20 -2.35
N GLY A 409 -23.59 -8.35 -2.33
CA GLY A 409 -25.05 -8.40 -2.13
C GLY A 409 -25.49 -8.04 -0.70
N ASN A 410 -24.57 -8.03 0.27
CA ASN A 410 -24.86 -7.57 1.62
C ASN A 410 -24.82 -6.04 1.68
N VAL A 411 -25.98 -5.41 1.56
CA VAL A 411 -26.12 -3.95 1.64
C VAL A 411 -25.95 -3.39 3.05
N GLY A 412 -25.90 -4.24 4.08
CA GLY A 412 -25.88 -3.84 5.48
C GLY A 412 -27.25 -3.40 5.99
N THR A 413 -27.27 -2.62 7.07
CA THR A 413 -28.50 -2.14 7.71
C THR A 413 -28.41 -0.64 7.90
N GLU A 414 -29.43 0.09 7.43
CA GLU A 414 -29.52 1.53 7.64
C GLU A 414 -29.62 1.84 9.14
N MET A 415 -28.83 2.81 9.60
CA MET A 415 -28.75 3.23 11.00
C MET A 415 -29.17 4.69 11.13
N MET A 416 -29.60 5.09 12.33
CA MET A 416 -29.98 6.49 12.61
C MET A 416 -28.84 7.49 12.33
N ASP A 417 -27.56 7.07 12.39
CA ASP A 417 -26.43 7.87 11.92
C ASP A 417 -26.16 7.63 10.43
N ASN A 418 -26.68 8.54 9.61
CA ASN A 418 -26.69 8.45 8.15
C ASN A 418 -25.34 8.77 7.47
N ARG A 419 -24.26 9.01 8.23
CA ARG A 419 -22.96 9.43 7.64
C ARG A 419 -22.30 8.38 6.74
N ILE A 420 -22.61 7.11 6.95
CA ILE A 420 -22.00 5.98 6.25
C ILE A 420 -22.97 5.23 5.33
N TRP A 421 -24.25 5.61 5.29
CA TRP A 421 -25.21 5.06 4.34
C TRP A 421 -25.21 5.91 3.07
N GLY A 422 -25.22 5.29 1.90
CA GLY A 422 -25.16 6.00 0.62
C GLY A 422 -25.40 5.10 -0.59
N PRO A 423 -25.46 5.69 -1.78
CA PRO A 423 -25.79 4.95 -2.99
C PRO A 423 -24.63 4.08 -3.49
N GLY A 424 -24.95 2.86 -3.92
CA GLY A 424 -24.04 1.94 -4.61
C GLY A 424 -23.57 2.47 -5.99
N GLY A 425 -22.43 1.99 -6.45
CA GLY A 425 -21.80 2.40 -7.70
C GLY A 425 -22.54 1.92 -8.95
N LEU A 426 -23.04 0.68 -8.94
CA LEU A 426 -23.67 0.07 -10.12
C LEU A 426 -25.17 0.36 -10.20
N ASP A 427 -25.92 -0.05 -9.19
CA ASP A 427 -27.38 0.02 -9.16
C ASP A 427 -27.90 1.35 -8.56
N HIS A 428 -27.07 2.06 -7.80
CA HIS A 428 -27.44 3.26 -7.05
C HIS A 428 -28.40 2.98 -5.88
N SER A 429 -28.47 1.73 -5.40
CA SER A 429 -29.25 1.34 -4.22
C SER A 429 -28.58 1.83 -2.93
N GLY A 430 -29.35 2.05 -1.86
CA GLY A 430 -28.81 2.43 -0.56
C GLY A 430 -28.04 1.26 0.08
N ARG A 431 -26.83 1.53 0.58
CA ARG A 431 -26.02 0.55 1.30
C ARG A 431 -25.10 1.18 2.33
N THR A 432 -24.56 0.34 3.21
CA THR A 432 -23.49 0.71 4.13
C THR A 432 -22.17 0.85 3.37
N LEU A 433 -21.49 1.98 3.55
CA LEU A 433 -20.18 2.31 2.96
C LEU A 433 -19.08 2.28 4.03
N PRO A 434 -17.81 2.03 3.65
CA PRO A 434 -16.74 1.77 4.62
C PRO A 434 -16.48 2.90 5.63
N ILE A 435 -16.42 4.14 5.13
CA ILE A 435 -16.04 5.33 5.91
C ILE A 435 -17.07 6.45 5.75
N GLY A 436 -17.51 6.67 4.52
CA GLY A 436 -18.45 7.72 4.16
C GLY A 436 -18.73 7.71 2.67
N GLN A 437 -19.70 8.53 2.26
CA GLN A 437 -20.24 8.53 0.90
C GLN A 437 -19.24 8.88 -0.19
N ASN A 438 -18.23 9.69 0.10
CA ASN A 438 -17.23 10.13 -0.87
C ASN A 438 -15.86 9.44 -0.69
N PHE A 439 -15.76 8.44 0.20
CA PHE A 439 -14.47 7.78 0.44
C PHE A 439 -14.05 6.95 -0.78
N PRO A 440 -12.82 7.12 -1.30
CA PRO A 440 -12.36 6.37 -2.45
C PRO A 440 -12.15 4.89 -2.13
N ILE A 441 -12.84 4.00 -2.85
CA ILE A 441 -12.79 2.54 -2.67
C ILE A 441 -11.75 1.92 -3.59
N ARG A 442 -10.92 1.03 -3.05
CA ARG A 442 -9.85 0.33 -3.80
C ARG A 442 -9.86 -1.16 -3.49
N GLY A 443 -9.83 -2.00 -4.52
CA GLY A 443 -9.65 -3.45 -4.36
C GLY A 443 -8.24 -3.76 -3.84
N ILE A 444 -7.24 -3.52 -4.68
CA ILE A 444 -5.82 -3.56 -4.29
C ILE A 444 -5.21 -2.18 -4.42
N GLN A 445 -4.36 -1.85 -3.44
CA GLN A 445 -3.59 -0.64 -3.41
C GLN A 445 -2.09 -0.96 -3.53
N PHE A 446 -1.47 -0.58 -4.64
CA PHE A 446 -0.02 -0.60 -4.79
C PHE A 446 0.62 0.37 -3.81
N TYR A 447 1.61 -0.13 -3.08
CA TYR A 447 2.48 0.65 -2.22
C TYR A 447 3.93 0.20 -2.46
N ASP A 448 4.81 0.28 -1.45
CA ASP A 448 6.25 0.01 -1.58
C ASP A 448 6.48 -1.42 -2.10
N GLY A 449 6.70 -1.61 -3.41
CA GLY A 449 6.83 -2.95 -4.02
C GLY A 449 8.19 -3.60 -3.84
N PRO A 450 8.49 -4.77 -4.45
CA PRO A 450 7.77 -5.41 -5.55
C PRO A 450 6.56 -6.25 -5.11
N ILE A 451 5.44 -5.98 -5.76
CA ILE A 451 4.15 -6.67 -5.57
C ILE A 451 3.86 -7.53 -6.79
N ASN A 452 3.37 -8.75 -6.60
CA ASN A 452 2.93 -9.64 -7.68
C ASN A 452 1.46 -10.06 -7.46
N ILE A 453 0.59 -9.71 -8.40
CA ILE A 453 -0.85 -10.00 -8.37
C ILE A 453 -1.16 -10.96 -9.51
N GLN A 454 -1.61 -12.18 -9.19
CA GLN A 454 -1.78 -13.24 -10.16
C GLN A 454 -3.16 -13.91 -10.06
N ASN A 455 -3.85 -14.08 -11.20
CA ASN A 455 -5.10 -14.83 -11.29
C ASN A 455 -6.20 -14.31 -10.33
N CYS A 456 -6.26 -13.00 -10.11
CA CYS A 456 -7.26 -12.38 -9.24
C CYS A 456 -8.48 -11.90 -10.04
N THR A 457 -9.66 -12.02 -9.44
CA THR A 457 -10.91 -11.51 -10.01
C THR A 457 -11.39 -10.31 -9.21
N PHE A 458 -11.73 -9.22 -9.90
CA PHE A 458 -12.35 -8.03 -9.32
C PHE A 458 -13.80 -7.94 -9.78
N ARG A 459 -14.71 -7.80 -8.83
CA ARG A 459 -16.14 -7.80 -9.05
C ARG A 459 -16.80 -6.54 -8.48
N LYS A 460 -17.71 -5.93 -9.24
CA LYS A 460 -18.57 -4.81 -8.79
C LYS A 460 -17.79 -3.61 -8.21
N PHE A 461 -16.79 -3.14 -8.94
CA PHE A 461 -16.10 -1.87 -8.69
C PHE A 461 -16.60 -0.84 -9.71
N ALA A 462 -17.36 0.14 -9.26
CA ALA A 462 -17.89 1.19 -10.14
C ALA A 462 -17.81 2.57 -9.46
N ALA A 463 -17.14 3.51 -10.13
CA ALA A 463 -17.00 4.88 -9.64
C ALA A 463 -18.27 5.72 -9.89
N LEU A 464 -18.54 6.64 -8.97
CA LEU A 464 -19.55 7.70 -9.10
C LEU A 464 -18.86 9.06 -9.31
N GLU A 465 -19.57 10.05 -9.85
CA GLU A 465 -19.12 11.45 -9.79
C GLU A 465 -19.10 11.87 -8.30
N GLY A 466 -17.91 12.06 -7.72
CA GLY A 466 -17.72 12.40 -6.30
C GLY A 466 -17.28 11.24 -5.39
N ARG A 467 -17.30 9.98 -5.87
CA ARG A 467 -16.70 8.82 -5.18
C ARG A 467 -15.90 7.98 -6.17
N HIS A 468 -14.58 8.01 -6.04
CA HIS A 468 -13.72 7.12 -6.83
C HIS A 468 -13.82 5.69 -6.33
N THR A 469 -14.00 4.74 -7.24
CA THR A 469 -13.97 3.31 -6.94
C THR A 469 -13.14 2.64 -8.01
N SER A 470 -12.16 1.83 -7.62
CA SER A 470 -11.29 1.15 -8.58
C SER A 470 -10.84 -0.23 -8.11
N ALA A 471 -10.64 -1.15 -9.05
CA ALA A 471 -10.07 -2.46 -8.75
C ALA A 471 -8.60 -2.36 -8.32
N LEU A 472 -7.79 -1.62 -9.09
CA LEU A 472 -6.37 -1.39 -8.85
C LEU A 472 -6.10 0.11 -8.69
N ALA A 473 -5.35 0.50 -7.66
CA ALA A 473 -4.97 1.90 -7.44
C ALA A 473 -3.69 2.00 -6.60
N PHE A 474 -3.25 3.22 -6.29
CA PHE A 474 -2.06 3.49 -5.48
C PHE A 474 -2.41 4.04 -4.10
N ARG A 475 -1.45 3.96 -3.18
CA ARG A 475 -1.57 4.57 -1.85
C ARG A 475 -1.82 6.06 -1.95
N LEU A 476 -2.80 6.53 -1.19
CA LEU A 476 -3.09 7.95 -1.06
C LEU A 476 -1.94 8.66 -0.35
N ASN A 477 -1.54 9.84 -0.82
CA ASN A 477 -0.51 10.68 -0.18
C ASN A 477 0.78 9.89 0.03
N ASN A 478 1.27 9.29 -1.06
CA ASN A 478 2.37 8.35 -0.98
C ASN A 478 3.72 9.07 -0.99
N ALA A 479 4.34 9.21 0.18
CA ALA A 479 5.70 9.73 0.31
C ALA A 479 6.81 8.73 -0.06
N TRP A 480 6.45 7.49 -0.39
CA TRP A 480 7.41 6.39 -0.58
C TRP A 480 7.35 5.85 -2.00
N GLN A 481 8.45 5.28 -2.44
CA GLN A 481 8.67 4.90 -3.83
C GLN A 481 7.68 3.87 -4.39
N SER A 482 7.45 3.93 -5.70
CA SER A 482 6.81 2.85 -6.45
C SER A 482 7.85 1.92 -7.09
N CYS A 483 7.62 0.60 -7.09
CA CYS A 483 8.55 -0.37 -7.68
C CYS A 483 8.14 -0.68 -9.14
N PRO A 484 9.05 -0.60 -10.13
CA PRO A 484 8.72 -0.97 -11.51
C PRO A 484 8.40 -2.47 -11.67
N HIS A 485 8.81 -3.32 -10.72
CA HIS A 485 8.50 -4.76 -10.69
C HIS A 485 7.22 -5.08 -9.91
N ASN A 486 6.30 -4.11 -9.81
CA ASN A 486 4.92 -4.37 -9.41
C ASN A 486 4.19 -5.04 -10.58
N ASN A 487 4.03 -6.35 -10.56
CA ASN A 487 3.51 -7.13 -11.68
C ASN A 487 2.04 -7.51 -11.46
N VAL A 488 1.25 -7.44 -12.52
CA VAL A 488 -0.11 -8.01 -12.59
C VAL A 488 -0.21 -8.98 -13.75
N THR A 489 -0.90 -10.10 -13.54
CA THR A 489 -1.15 -11.10 -14.58
C THR A 489 -2.43 -11.89 -14.30
N GLY A 490 -3.13 -12.32 -15.34
CA GLY A 490 -4.31 -13.17 -15.22
C GLY A 490 -5.50 -12.48 -14.53
N ILE A 491 -5.60 -11.16 -14.61
CA ILE A 491 -6.69 -10.42 -13.96
C ILE A 491 -8.01 -10.65 -14.71
N ALA A 492 -9.11 -10.76 -13.95
CA ALA A 492 -10.46 -10.85 -14.48
C ALA A 492 -11.35 -9.76 -13.86
N PHE A 493 -12.30 -9.26 -14.64
CA PHE A 493 -13.22 -8.19 -14.26
C PHE A 493 -14.66 -8.63 -14.48
N GLU A 494 -15.49 -8.52 -13.45
CA GLU A 494 -16.91 -8.87 -13.47
C GLU A 494 -17.75 -7.70 -12.98
N ASP A 495 -18.56 -7.10 -13.85
CA ASP A 495 -19.31 -5.87 -13.55
C ASP A 495 -18.40 -4.71 -13.07
N VAL A 496 -17.20 -4.61 -13.65
CA VAL A 496 -16.25 -3.51 -13.43
C VAL A 496 -16.11 -2.75 -14.75
N PRO A 497 -16.71 -1.55 -14.89
CA PRO A 497 -16.48 -0.72 -16.06
C PRO A 497 -14.98 -0.47 -16.25
N ILE A 498 -14.50 -0.50 -17.49
CA ILE A 498 -13.08 -0.22 -17.82
C ILE A 498 -12.54 1.06 -17.16
N THR A 499 -13.38 2.09 -17.00
CA THR A 499 -13.05 3.36 -16.33
C THR A 499 -12.80 3.23 -14.82
N SER A 500 -13.14 2.10 -14.22
CA SER A 500 -12.97 1.74 -12.80
C SER A 500 -11.97 0.59 -12.59
N ARG A 501 -11.24 0.15 -13.63
CA ARG A 501 -10.20 -0.88 -13.46
C ARG A 501 -8.96 -0.35 -12.76
N VAL A 502 -8.49 0.83 -13.16
CA VAL A 502 -7.27 1.45 -12.62
C VAL A 502 -7.53 2.91 -12.27
N PHE A 503 -6.92 3.41 -11.19
CA PHE A 503 -6.93 4.84 -10.88
C PHE A 503 -5.62 5.30 -10.24
N PHE A 504 -4.95 6.29 -10.85
CA PHE A 504 -3.70 6.87 -10.34
C PHE A 504 -3.91 7.99 -9.30
N GLY A 505 -5.15 8.42 -9.06
CA GLY A 505 -5.48 9.45 -8.08
C GLY A 505 -5.72 10.83 -8.71
N GLU A 506 -6.34 11.72 -7.94
CA GLU A 506 -6.54 13.13 -8.31
C GLU A 506 -6.53 14.03 -7.08
N PRO A 507 -6.06 15.30 -7.18
CA PRO A 507 -6.12 16.23 -6.06
C PRO A 507 -7.53 16.37 -5.49
N GLY A 508 -7.66 16.37 -4.16
CA GLY A 508 -8.94 16.37 -3.49
C GLY A 508 -8.85 16.06 -1.99
N PRO A 509 -9.99 15.96 -1.29
CA PRO A 509 -10.02 15.83 0.18
C PRO A 509 -9.29 14.58 0.70
N TRP A 510 -9.18 13.53 -0.12
CA TRP A 510 -8.52 12.27 0.24
C TRP A 510 -7.09 12.13 -0.28
N PHE A 511 -6.73 12.85 -1.35
CA PHE A 511 -5.44 12.76 -2.04
C PHE A 511 -4.56 14.01 -1.84
N ASN A 512 -5.07 15.02 -1.12
CA ASN A 512 -4.46 16.34 -0.98
C ASN A 512 -4.07 16.92 -2.35
N GLN A 513 -2.78 17.21 -2.54
CA GLN A 513 -2.23 17.74 -3.79
C GLN A 513 -1.73 16.65 -4.76
N LEU A 514 -1.67 15.38 -4.33
CA LEU A 514 -1.09 14.28 -5.12
C LEU A 514 0.35 14.58 -5.60
N ASP A 515 1.12 15.26 -4.75
CA ASP A 515 2.45 15.80 -5.08
C ASP A 515 3.59 15.13 -4.27
N MET A 516 3.30 14.05 -3.53
CA MET A 516 4.37 13.34 -2.83
C MET A 516 5.21 12.50 -3.79
N ASP A 517 6.46 12.21 -3.42
CA ASP A 517 7.43 11.53 -4.29
C ASP A 517 6.92 10.18 -4.85
N GLY A 518 6.16 9.43 -4.05
CA GLY A 518 5.51 8.17 -4.45
C GLY A 518 4.30 8.36 -5.37
N ASP A 519 3.54 9.42 -5.16
CA ASP A 519 2.41 9.79 -6.05
C ASP A 519 2.95 10.04 -7.47
N LYS A 520 4.05 10.80 -7.57
CA LYS A 520 4.70 11.17 -8.84
C LYS A 520 5.38 10.01 -9.57
N THR A 521 5.83 8.99 -8.84
CA THR A 521 6.62 7.88 -9.39
C THR A 521 5.81 6.60 -9.60
N SER A 522 4.49 6.66 -9.43
CA SER A 522 3.57 5.51 -9.51
C SER A 522 3.66 4.78 -10.85
N VAL A 523 3.94 3.47 -10.78
CA VAL A 523 4.05 2.57 -11.94
C VAL A 523 3.75 1.11 -11.55
N PHE A 524 3.18 0.33 -12.49
CA PHE A 524 3.14 -1.13 -12.42
C PHE A 524 3.18 -1.76 -13.82
N HIS A 525 3.53 -3.05 -13.90
CA HIS A 525 3.70 -3.84 -15.11
C HIS A 525 2.50 -4.78 -15.34
N ASP A 526 1.79 -4.62 -16.45
CA ASP A 526 0.79 -5.57 -16.92
C ASP A 526 1.44 -6.61 -17.84
N VAL A 527 1.71 -7.78 -17.27
CA VAL A 527 2.53 -8.82 -17.89
C VAL A 527 1.83 -9.44 -19.10
N ASP A 528 0.52 -9.69 -19.00
CA ASP A 528 -0.26 -10.42 -20.00
C ASP A 528 -1.32 -9.58 -20.73
N GLY A 529 -1.45 -8.30 -20.36
CA GLY A 529 -2.42 -7.38 -20.97
C GLY A 529 -3.83 -7.57 -20.40
N SER A 530 -3.97 -8.30 -19.29
CA SER A 530 -5.29 -8.55 -18.67
C SER A 530 -5.94 -7.31 -18.09
N VAL A 531 -5.18 -6.23 -17.87
CA VAL A 531 -5.68 -4.94 -17.37
C VAL A 531 -5.74 -3.91 -18.50
N SER A 532 -4.65 -3.75 -19.26
CA SER A 532 -4.48 -2.70 -20.26
C SER A 532 -4.91 -3.10 -21.67
N GLU A 533 -5.04 -4.39 -21.97
CA GLU A 533 -5.14 -4.97 -23.33
C GLU A 533 -3.82 -4.97 -24.12
N TYR A 534 -2.71 -4.54 -23.51
CA TYR A 534 -1.38 -4.43 -24.15
C TYR A 534 -0.37 -5.31 -23.38
N PRO A 535 -0.14 -6.57 -23.78
CA PRO A 535 0.72 -7.49 -23.03
C PRO A 535 2.16 -7.00 -22.90
N GLY A 536 2.70 -7.02 -21.68
CA GLY A 536 4.05 -6.56 -21.36
C GLY A 536 4.19 -5.05 -21.24
N SER A 537 3.08 -4.30 -21.25
CA SER A 537 3.08 -2.85 -21.06
C SER A 537 3.15 -2.45 -19.58
N TYR A 538 3.65 -1.24 -19.33
CA TYR A 538 3.64 -0.61 -18.02
C TYR A 538 2.57 0.47 -17.98
N LEU A 539 1.84 0.52 -16.88
CA LEU A 539 0.93 1.60 -16.58
C LEU A 539 1.63 2.56 -15.62
N THR A 540 1.68 3.83 -16.00
CA THR A 540 2.33 4.91 -15.24
C THR A 540 1.37 6.09 -15.08
N LYS A 541 1.62 6.93 -14.07
CA LYS A 541 0.97 8.24 -13.98
C LYS A 541 1.26 9.06 -15.24
N ASP A 542 0.27 9.83 -15.68
CA ASP A 542 0.30 10.61 -16.92
C ASP A 542 1.44 11.65 -16.98
N ASP A 543 1.81 12.26 -15.86
CA ASP A 543 2.87 13.27 -15.79
C ASP A 543 4.26 12.74 -15.42
N ASN A 544 4.45 11.42 -15.33
CA ASN A 544 5.76 10.82 -15.03
C ASN A 544 6.65 10.67 -16.27
N TRP A 545 7.25 11.77 -16.73
CA TRP A 545 8.07 11.80 -17.94
C TRP A 545 9.42 11.05 -17.86
N LEU A 546 9.82 10.55 -16.67
CA LEU A 546 11.03 9.72 -16.54
C LEU A 546 10.87 8.32 -17.16
N VAL A 547 9.63 7.86 -17.30
CA VAL A 547 9.27 6.53 -17.82
C VAL A 547 8.46 6.59 -19.12
N ARG A 548 8.16 7.80 -19.63
CA ARG A 548 7.44 7.99 -20.90
C ARG A 548 8.36 8.09 -22.12
N HIS A 549 7.79 7.77 -23.28
CA HIS A 549 8.35 7.94 -24.61
C HIS A 549 7.24 8.35 -25.61
N PRO A 550 7.57 8.78 -26.86
CA PRO A 550 6.61 9.41 -27.78
C PRO A 550 5.45 8.53 -28.26
N ASP A 551 5.55 7.22 -28.05
CA ASP A 551 4.56 6.22 -28.45
C ASP A 551 3.75 5.69 -27.27
N CYS A 552 3.93 6.22 -26.05
CA CYS A 552 3.03 5.92 -24.95
C CYS A 552 1.60 6.38 -25.27
N ILE A 553 0.62 5.60 -24.83
CA ILE A 553 -0.80 5.82 -25.06
C ILE A 553 -1.40 6.44 -23.80
N ASN A 554 -2.06 7.59 -23.91
CA ASN A 554 -2.75 8.19 -22.77
C ASN A 554 -4.04 7.42 -22.44
N VAL A 555 -4.32 7.28 -21.14
CA VAL A 555 -5.60 6.76 -20.61
C VAL A 555 -6.19 7.80 -19.67
N PRO A 556 -6.85 8.86 -20.20
CA PRO A 556 -7.28 9.98 -19.36
C PRO A 556 -8.20 9.59 -18.21
N ASP A 557 -9.08 8.61 -18.40
CA ASP A 557 -10.00 8.13 -17.36
C ASP A 557 -9.29 7.53 -16.14
N TRP A 558 -8.09 6.98 -16.34
CA TRP A 558 -7.25 6.45 -15.28
C TRP A 558 -6.28 7.49 -14.72
N ARG A 559 -6.18 8.66 -15.36
CA ARG A 559 -5.10 9.65 -15.15
C ARG A 559 -3.72 9.02 -15.29
N GLY A 560 -3.58 8.15 -16.30
CA GLY A 560 -2.38 7.37 -16.54
C GLY A 560 -2.02 7.26 -18.02
N ALA A 561 -0.97 6.52 -18.29
CA ALA A 561 -0.51 6.17 -19.62
C ALA A 561 -0.04 4.71 -19.67
N ILE A 562 -0.21 4.08 -20.83
CA ILE A 562 0.31 2.75 -21.16
C ILE A 562 1.59 2.96 -21.98
N CYS A 563 2.70 2.43 -21.48
CA CYS A 563 4.03 2.59 -22.06
C CYS A 563 4.75 1.25 -22.21
N SER A 564 5.73 1.18 -23.10
CA SER A 564 6.69 0.09 -23.18
C SER A 564 8.05 0.55 -22.71
N GLY A 565 8.83 -0.34 -22.10
CA GLY A 565 10.14 0.06 -21.62
C GLY A 565 10.85 -0.99 -20.80
N ARG A 566 12.08 -0.63 -20.40
CA ARG A 566 12.83 -1.33 -19.37
C ARG A 566 13.13 -0.32 -18.28
N TYR A 567 12.62 -0.58 -17.08
CA TYR A 567 12.69 0.36 -15.98
C TYR A 567 13.45 -0.24 -14.80
N ALA A 568 14.14 0.62 -14.05
CA ALA A 568 14.79 0.29 -12.80
C ALA A 568 14.64 1.47 -11.82
N GLN A 569 15.25 1.40 -10.65
CA GLN A 569 15.20 2.46 -9.65
C GLN A 569 16.58 2.88 -9.19
N MET A 570 16.77 4.19 -9.04
CA MET A 570 17.92 4.72 -8.33
C MET A 570 17.53 4.97 -6.89
N TYR A 571 18.35 4.58 -5.91
CA TYR A 571 18.22 5.10 -4.55
C TYR A 571 19.35 6.06 -4.25
N ILE A 572 19.02 7.31 -3.97
CA ILE A 572 19.98 8.40 -3.81
C ILE A 572 19.92 8.88 -2.37
N GLN A 573 21.06 8.88 -1.68
CA GLN A 573 21.22 9.40 -0.33
C GLN A 573 22.14 10.61 -0.33
N ALA A 574 21.59 11.77 0.03
CA ALA A 574 22.30 13.04 0.19
C ALA A 574 22.60 13.27 1.68
N TYR A 575 23.85 13.08 2.09
CA TYR A 575 24.25 13.12 3.50
C TYR A 575 24.41 14.54 4.04
N LYS A 576 24.15 14.69 5.36
CA LYS A 576 24.28 15.96 6.10
C LYS A 576 23.39 17.10 5.56
N THR A 577 22.33 16.75 4.85
CA THR A 577 21.31 17.67 4.35
C THR A 577 19.95 17.17 4.82
N SER A 578 19.09 18.05 5.35
CA SER A 578 17.79 17.67 5.93
C SER A 578 16.58 18.24 5.19
N ASN A 579 16.78 19.13 4.21
CA ASN A 579 15.71 19.82 3.47
C ASN A 579 16.09 20.07 1.99
N LEU A 580 17.06 19.34 1.45
CA LEU A 580 17.47 19.46 0.06
C LEU A 580 16.36 18.91 -0.84
N ARG A 581 15.96 19.63 -1.90
CA ARG A 581 15.04 19.11 -2.92
C ARG A 581 15.81 18.72 -4.17
N MET A 582 15.43 17.60 -4.75
CA MET A 582 16.07 17.07 -5.94
C MET A 582 15.18 17.32 -7.16
N LYS A 583 15.77 17.87 -8.22
CA LYS A 583 15.15 17.94 -9.55
C LYS A 583 15.89 17.01 -10.49
N ILE A 584 15.20 16.02 -11.04
CA ILE A 584 15.73 15.10 -12.05
C ILE A 584 15.07 15.33 -13.40
N ILE A 585 15.86 15.29 -14.46
CA ILE A 585 15.40 15.55 -15.82
C ILE A 585 15.94 14.44 -16.71
N LYS A 586 15.07 13.84 -17.54
CA LYS A 586 15.46 12.87 -18.56
C LYS A 586 15.90 13.64 -19.80
N ASN A 587 17.07 13.33 -20.35
CA ASN A 587 17.71 14.17 -21.37
C ASN A 587 16.90 14.30 -22.67
N ASP A 588 16.03 13.34 -22.96
CA ASP A 588 15.14 13.36 -24.12
C ASP A 588 13.78 14.08 -23.87
N TYR A 589 13.54 14.55 -22.64
CA TYR A 589 12.39 15.38 -22.24
C TYR A 589 12.82 16.53 -21.30
N PRO A 590 13.69 17.45 -21.76
CA PRO A 590 14.24 18.50 -20.92
C PRO A 590 13.22 19.51 -20.38
N SER A 591 12.07 19.64 -21.05
CA SER A 591 10.96 20.50 -20.65
C SER A 591 10.05 19.91 -19.56
N HIS A 592 10.26 18.64 -19.17
CA HIS A 592 9.42 17.94 -18.20
C HIS A 592 10.24 17.44 -16.99
N PRO A 593 10.73 18.36 -16.13
CA PRO A 593 11.46 18.00 -14.92
C PRO A 593 10.56 17.31 -13.89
N LEU A 594 11.11 16.36 -13.14
CA LEU A 594 10.49 15.78 -11.95
C LEU A 594 11.14 16.34 -10.68
N TYR A 595 10.33 16.81 -9.75
CA TYR A 595 10.77 17.37 -8.46
C TYR A 595 10.42 16.42 -7.31
N LEU A 596 11.43 16.09 -6.50
CA LEU A 596 11.32 15.19 -5.35
C LEU A 596 11.76 15.89 -4.06
N GLU A 597 10.91 15.80 -3.04
CA GLU A 597 11.10 16.41 -1.72
C GLU A 597 11.99 15.56 -0.80
N GLY A 598 11.97 14.24 -1.00
CA GLY A 598 12.66 13.25 -0.20
C GLY A 598 11.70 12.41 0.66
N ALA A 599 11.85 11.09 0.61
CA ALA A 599 11.03 10.17 1.39
C ALA A 599 11.42 10.25 2.88
N LEU A 600 10.47 10.60 3.76
CA LEU A 600 10.57 10.80 5.23
C LEU A 600 10.73 12.25 5.72
N THR A 601 10.02 12.57 6.81
CA THR A 601 10.26 13.76 7.63
C THR A 601 11.69 13.77 8.17
N ARG A 602 12.50 14.74 7.71
CA ARG A 602 13.76 15.25 8.29
C ARG A 602 14.51 14.25 9.18
N SER A 603 15.04 13.19 8.58
CA SER A 603 16.10 12.41 9.25
C SER A 603 17.30 13.32 9.53
N THR A 604 17.94 13.18 10.69
CA THR A 604 19.11 13.99 11.05
C THR A 604 20.36 13.64 10.25
N HIS A 605 20.38 12.53 9.50
CA HIS A 605 21.60 12.00 8.88
C HIS A 605 21.69 12.19 7.36
N TYR A 606 20.59 12.10 6.61
CA TYR A 606 20.55 12.29 5.15
C TYR A 606 19.13 12.49 4.61
N GLN A 607 19.03 13.11 3.43
CA GLN A 607 17.86 13.11 2.57
C GLN A 607 17.91 11.96 1.56
N GLN A 608 16.76 11.47 1.12
CA GLN A 608 16.70 10.29 0.26
C GLN A 608 15.65 10.35 -0.84
N TYR A 609 16.00 9.92 -2.05
CA TYR A 609 15.15 9.97 -3.23
C TYR A 609 15.18 8.65 -3.99
N GLN A 610 14.05 8.26 -4.59
CA GLN A 610 13.91 6.98 -5.30
C GLN A 610 13.11 7.05 -6.60
N PRO A 611 13.58 7.81 -7.62
CA PRO A 611 12.90 7.83 -8.91
C PRO A 611 12.99 6.49 -9.64
N VAL A 612 11.89 6.11 -10.28
CA VAL A 612 11.89 5.09 -11.34
C VAL A 612 12.44 5.71 -12.62
N VAL A 613 13.36 5.01 -13.28
CA VAL A 613 14.08 5.50 -14.45
C VAL A 613 14.01 4.50 -15.61
N THR A 614 13.99 5.02 -16.82
CA THR A 614 14.17 4.27 -18.06
C THR A 614 15.64 3.91 -18.25
N LEU A 615 15.92 2.62 -18.41
CA LEU A 615 17.27 2.12 -18.67
C LEU A 615 17.79 2.60 -20.03
N ARG A 616 19.12 2.69 -20.16
CA ARG A 616 19.85 3.12 -21.37
C ARG A 616 19.59 4.56 -21.81
N LYS A 617 19.17 5.42 -20.88
CA LYS A 617 18.95 6.86 -21.11
C LYS A 617 19.90 7.71 -20.27
N GLY A 618 20.04 8.98 -20.69
CA GLY A 618 20.74 10.02 -19.95
C GLY A 618 19.79 10.82 -19.04
N TYR A 619 20.29 11.20 -17.87
CA TYR A 619 19.58 12.03 -16.89
C TYR A 619 20.49 13.14 -16.36
N THR A 620 19.92 14.30 -16.01
CA THR A 620 20.59 15.30 -15.17
C THR A 620 19.88 15.47 -13.84
N ILE A 621 20.65 15.65 -12.77
CA ILE A 621 20.15 15.86 -11.41
C ILE A 621 20.67 17.20 -10.91
N HIS A 622 19.74 17.97 -10.35
CA HIS A 622 19.92 19.32 -9.87
C HIS A 622 19.36 19.46 -8.46
N TRP A 623 19.82 20.48 -7.77
CA TRP A 623 19.48 20.74 -6.37
C TRP A 623 18.94 22.16 -6.25
N ASP A 624 17.95 22.34 -5.39
CA ASP A 624 17.38 23.66 -5.06
C ASP A 624 18.29 24.49 -4.14
N GLN A 625 19.29 23.85 -3.53
CA GLN A 625 20.36 24.44 -2.74
C GLN A 625 21.73 23.96 -3.27
N THR A 626 22.80 24.19 -2.51
CA THR A 626 24.13 23.67 -2.84
C THR A 626 24.10 22.13 -2.88
N ALA A 627 24.75 21.54 -3.88
CA ALA A 627 24.87 20.09 -4.01
C ALA A 627 25.50 19.45 -2.76
N PRO A 628 25.13 18.19 -2.42
CA PRO A 628 25.65 17.54 -1.22
C PRO A 628 27.13 17.17 -1.39
N ALA A 629 27.94 17.42 -0.37
CA ALA A 629 29.35 17.06 -0.34
C ALA A 629 29.56 15.53 -0.29
N GLU A 630 28.58 14.78 0.20
CA GLU A 630 28.59 13.32 0.24
C GLU A 630 27.28 12.78 -0.34
N LEU A 631 27.38 12.03 -1.45
CA LEU A 631 26.25 11.41 -2.14
C LEU A 631 26.51 9.91 -2.30
N THR A 632 25.50 9.09 -2.06
CA THR A 632 25.54 7.65 -2.37
C THR A 632 24.37 7.30 -3.29
N ILE A 633 24.66 6.66 -4.42
CA ILE A 633 23.67 6.22 -5.40
C ILE A 633 23.70 4.70 -5.45
N TRP A 634 22.59 4.06 -5.14
CA TRP A 634 22.40 2.62 -5.17
C TRP A 634 21.64 2.22 -6.43
N LEU A 635 22.05 1.11 -7.05
CA LEU A 635 21.41 0.54 -8.23
C LEU A 635 20.39 -0.50 -7.79
N ILE A 636 19.11 -0.14 -7.86
CA ILE A 636 18.00 -0.95 -7.37
C ILE A 636 17.15 -1.44 -8.53
N ASN A 637 16.86 -2.73 -8.54
CA ASN A 637 16.17 -3.40 -9.65
C ASN A 637 16.93 -3.32 -11.00
N PHE A 638 18.25 -3.11 -10.97
CA PHE A 638 19.10 -3.23 -12.15
C PHE A 638 19.52 -4.68 -12.34
N ASN A 639 19.32 -5.24 -13.53
CA ASN A 639 19.92 -6.53 -13.88
C ASN A 639 21.34 -6.33 -14.38
N LYS A 640 22.14 -7.40 -14.40
CA LYS A 640 23.51 -7.34 -14.89
C LYS A 640 23.56 -6.74 -16.30
N GLY A 641 24.40 -5.72 -16.46
CA GLY A 641 24.58 -5.02 -17.72
C GLY A 641 23.58 -3.89 -17.98
N ASP A 642 22.52 -3.77 -17.19
CA ASP A 642 21.64 -2.60 -17.21
C ASP A 642 22.43 -1.36 -16.77
N TRP A 643 22.16 -0.23 -17.43
CA TRP A 643 22.90 1.00 -17.20
C TRP A 643 22.06 2.25 -17.46
N ILE A 644 22.49 3.35 -16.86
CA ILE A 644 22.04 4.72 -17.14
C ILE A 644 23.24 5.67 -17.11
N ARG A 645 23.13 6.83 -17.75
CA ARG A 645 24.10 7.93 -17.62
C ARG A 645 23.49 9.04 -16.78
N VAL A 646 24.22 9.53 -15.79
CA VAL A 646 23.76 10.62 -14.90
C VAL A 646 24.75 11.77 -14.93
N GLY A 647 24.23 12.99 -15.10
CA GLY A 647 24.94 14.26 -14.93
C GLY A 647 24.51 14.92 -13.63
N LEU A 648 25.38 14.98 -12.62
CA LEU A 648 25.08 15.60 -11.33
C LEU A 648 25.57 17.05 -11.33
N CYS A 649 24.67 18.00 -11.05
CA CYS A 649 25.02 19.41 -10.99
C CYS A 649 25.79 19.73 -9.70
N TYR A 650 26.96 20.31 -9.85
CA TYR A 650 27.82 20.80 -8.78
C TYR A 650 28.35 22.21 -9.09
N PRO A 651 28.73 22.99 -8.07
CA PRO A 651 29.36 24.30 -8.28
C PRO A 651 30.70 24.19 -9.04
N ARG A 652 31.01 25.20 -9.85
CA ARG A 652 32.32 25.29 -10.54
C ARG A 652 33.48 25.27 -9.54
N GLY A 653 34.59 24.63 -9.89
CA GLY A 653 35.74 24.45 -8.98
C GLY A 653 35.61 23.28 -8.00
N THR A 654 34.53 22.50 -8.07
CA THR A 654 34.37 21.28 -7.27
C THR A 654 35.34 20.18 -7.75
N THR A 655 35.96 19.46 -6.81
CA THR A 655 36.76 18.26 -7.09
C THR A 655 36.12 17.02 -6.47
N PHE A 656 36.38 15.84 -7.06
CA PHE A 656 35.63 14.62 -6.72
C PHE A 656 36.54 13.45 -6.39
N SER A 657 36.13 12.67 -5.40
CA SER A 657 36.61 11.32 -5.12
C SER A 657 35.42 10.36 -5.20
N ILE A 658 35.48 9.43 -6.15
CA ILE A 658 34.34 8.58 -6.51
C ILE A 658 34.78 7.12 -6.55
N LEU A 659 34.02 6.27 -5.87
CA LEU A 659 34.26 4.83 -5.82
C LEU A 659 32.96 4.05 -6.04
N SER A 660 33.10 2.81 -6.49
CA SER A 660 32.03 1.82 -6.46
C SER A 660 32.32 0.77 -5.39
N ASP A 661 31.27 0.33 -4.72
CA ASP A 661 31.33 -0.76 -3.76
C ASP A 661 30.04 -1.60 -3.79
N VAL A 662 30.08 -2.76 -3.13
CA VAL A 662 28.92 -3.63 -2.91
C VAL A 662 28.72 -3.78 -1.41
N HIS A 663 27.49 -3.51 -0.96
CA HIS A 663 27.11 -3.63 0.44
C HIS A 663 26.22 -4.85 0.66
N ASN A 664 26.71 -5.81 1.43
CA ASN A 664 25.94 -6.93 1.93
C ASN A 664 25.23 -6.52 3.22
N ARG A 665 23.90 -6.53 3.19
CA ARG A 665 23.06 -6.00 4.26
C ARG A 665 22.85 -6.98 5.40
N LEU A 666 22.77 -8.27 5.08
CA LEU A 666 22.63 -9.34 6.06
C LEU A 666 23.89 -9.39 6.95
N LEU A 667 25.07 -9.37 6.33
CA LEU A 667 26.36 -9.37 7.04
C LEU A 667 26.78 -7.99 7.54
N LYS A 668 26.11 -6.92 7.12
CA LYS A 668 26.51 -5.51 7.35
C LYS A 668 27.94 -5.20 6.89
N GLN A 669 28.41 -5.87 5.85
CA GLN A 669 29.76 -5.74 5.31
C GLN A 669 29.76 -4.97 3.98
N THR A 670 30.79 -4.16 3.74
CA THR A 670 30.99 -3.44 2.47
C THR A 670 32.29 -3.88 1.83
N SER A 671 32.25 -4.21 0.55
CA SER A 671 33.43 -4.55 -0.25
C SER A 671 33.62 -3.55 -1.39
N LYS A 672 34.78 -2.91 -1.46
CA LYS A 672 35.11 -1.96 -2.54
C LYS A 672 35.30 -2.72 -3.85
N THR A 673 34.64 -2.28 -4.92
CA THR A 673 34.70 -2.92 -6.24
C THR A 673 35.47 -2.12 -7.28
N GLY A 674 35.64 -0.81 -7.10
CA GLY A 674 36.37 0.00 -8.07
C GLY A 674 36.50 1.48 -7.71
N ILE A 675 37.20 2.21 -8.58
CA ILE A 675 37.37 3.67 -8.50
C ILE A 675 37.02 4.33 -9.84
N PHE A 676 36.62 5.59 -9.79
CA PHE A 676 36.44 6.40 -11.00
C PHE A 676 37.59 7.39 -11.16
N VAL A 677 38.11 7.52 -12.38
CA VAL A 677 39.20 8.43 -12.74
C VAL A 677 38.70 9.50 -13.69
N ARG A 678 39.16 10.75 -13.52
CA ARG A 678 38.80 11.86 -14.40
C ARG A 678 39.22 11.58 -15.83
N THR A 679 38.35 11.86 -16.79
CA THR A 679 38.65 11.94 -18.22
C THR A 679 38.36 13.35 -18.74
N LEU A 680 39.06 13.76 -19.80
CA LEU A 680 38.79 15.01 -20.54
C LEU A 680 37.84 14.80 -21.74
N GLN A 681 37.52 13.54 -22.05
CA GLN A 681 36.64 13.17 -23.17
C GLN A 681 35.39 12.48 -22.63
N MET A 682 34.22 12.98 -22.99
CA MET A 682 32.92 12.42 -22.58
C MET A 682 32.77 10.96 -23.02
N ASP A 683 33.22 10.60 -24.23
CA ASP A 683 33.05 9.25 -24.78
C ASP A 683 33.74 8.16 -23.93
N LYS A 684 34.78 8.51 -23.17
CA LYS A 684 35.44 7.57 -22.23
C LYS A 684 34.56 7.23 -21.03
N VAL A 685 33.55 8.03 -20.68
CA VAL A 685 32.55 7.70 -19.66
C VAL A 685 31.70 6.50 -20.09
N GLU A 686 31.51 6.32 -21.40
CA GLU A 686 30.77 5.17 -21.92
C GLU A 686 31.51 3.84 -21.76
N GLN A 687 32.84 3.90 -21.57
CA GLN A 687 33.74 2.76 -21.37
C GLN A 687 33.92 2.48 -19.87
N SER A 688 33.14 1.54 -19.34
CA SER A 688 33.29 1.05 -17.96
C SER A 688 34.02 -0.28 -17.94
N TYR A 689 35.14 -0.35 -17.22
CA TYR A 689 35.89 -1.59 -16.99
C TYR A 689 35.71 -2.04 -15.53
N PRO A 690 35.71 -3.36 -15.26
CA PRO A 690 35.75 -3.87 -13.88
C PRO A 690 36.94 -3.27 -13.12
N GLY A 691 36.70 -2.79 -11.89
CA GLY A 691 37.74 -2.16 -11.06
C GLY A 691 38.09 -0.69 -11.37
N LYS A 692 37.91 -0.23 -12.61
CA LYS A 692 38.26 1.14 -13.03
C LYS A 692 37.27 1.71 -14.05
N SER A 693 36.58 2.77 -13.66
CA SER A 693 35.65 3.52 -14.53
C SER A 693 36.10 4.98 -14.70
N HIS A 694 35.46 5.71 -15.61
CA HIS A 694 35.79 7.12 -15.86
C HIS A 694 34.64 8.04 -15.46
N TYR A 695 34.97 9.24 -15.00
CA TYR A 695 34.02 10.34 -14.83
C TYR A 695 34.45 11.54 -15.66
N TYR A 696 33.49 12.27 -16.22
CA TYR A 696 33.74 13.51 -16.95
C TYR A 696 33.16 14.70 -16.18
N TRP A 697 33.95 15.77 -16.04
CA TRP A 697 33.53 16.99 -15.35
C TRP A 697 33.50 18.13 -16.37
N ASP A 698 32.29 18.57 -16.70
CA ASP A 698 32.06 19.68 -17.63
C ASP A 698 31.97 20.99 -16.83
N GLU A 699 33.09 21.70 -16.72
CA GLU A 699 33.17 22.95 -15.93
C GLU A 699 32.23 24.05 -16.45
N ASP A 700 31.95 24.06 -17.76
CA ASP A 700 31.07 25.04 -18.38
C ASP A 700 29.62 24.90 -17.90
N SER A 701 29.06 23.70 -17.96
CA SER A 701 27.70 23.45 -17.45
C SER A 701 27.64 23.25 -15.95
N GLY A 702 28.73 22.79 -15.31
CA GLY A 702 28.76 22.38 -13.90
C GLY A 702 28.27 20.95 -13.67
N LEU A 703 28.34 20.06 -14.68
CA LEU A 703 27.84 18.69 -14.59
C LEU A 703 28.97 17.65 -14.46
N LEU A 704 28.83 16.78 -13.45
CA LEU A 704 29.60 15.58 -13.26
C LEU A 704 28.90 14.39 -13.92
N PHE A 705 29.46 13.86 -14.99
CA PHE A 705 28.93 12.73 -15.72
C PHE A 705 29.53 11.40 -15.26
N LEU A 706 28.62 10.45 -15.00
CA LEU A 706 28.92 9.08 -14.60
C LEU A 706 28.03 8.12 -15.39
N LYS A 707 28.59 6.97 -15.75
CA LYS A 707 27.81 5.81 -16.21
C LYS A 707 27.62 4.85 -15.05
N LEU A 708 26.38 4.63 -14.65
CA LEU A 708 26.04 3.67 -13.61
C LEU A 708 25.61 2.38 -14.29
N LYS A 709 26.31 1.27 -14.03
CA LYS A 709 26.08 -0.03 -14.67
C LYS A 709 26.20 -1.14 -13.64
N ALA A 710 25.15 -1.96 -13.52
CA ALA A 710 25.17 -3.13 -12.64
C ALA A 710 26.09 -4.22 -13.21
N GLN A 711 26.90 -4.81 -12.34
CA GLN A 711 27.94 -5.78 -12.68
C GLN A 711 27.56 -7.22 -12.32
N ASN A 712 26.61 -7.40 -11.39
CA ASN A 712 26.29 -8.69 -10.80
C ASN A 712 24.87 -9.15 -11.18
N GLU A 713 24.67 -10.47 -11.20
CA GLU A 713 23.35 -11.06 -11.44
C GLU A 713 22.39 -10.73 -10.29
N ARG A 714 21.11 -10.59 -10.64
CA ARG A 714 20.02 -10.32 -9.72
C ARG A 714 18.97 -11.42 -9.88
N GLU A 715 18.46 -11.92 -8.78
CA GLU A 715 17.29 -12.80 -8.82
C GLU A 715 16.05 -11.97 -9.19
N GLU A 716 15.09 -12.60 -9.88
CA GLU A 716 13.96 -11.93 -10.54
C GLU A 716 13.22 -10.89 -9.66
N PHE A 717 12.94 -11.24 -8.40
CA PHE A 717 12.20 -10.39 -7.45
C PHE A 717 13.09 -9.70 -6.40
N SER A 718 14.40 -9.89 -6.44
CA SER A 718 15.32 -9.30 -5.47
C SER A 718 15.67 -7.87 -5.87
N PHE A 719 15.66 -6.91 -4.94
CA PHE A 719 16.02 -5.52 -5.25
C PHE A 719 17.49 -5.35 -5.62
N CYS A 720 18.35 -6.16 -5.01
CA CYS A 720 19.79 -6.10 -5.11
C CYS A 720 20.37 -7.37 -5.74
N SER A 721 21.61 -7.27 -6.22
CA SER A 721 22.32 -8.39 -6.80
C SER A 721 22.60 -9.49 -5.78
N VAL A 722 22.88 -10.71 -6.24
CA VAL A 722 23.26 -11.85 -5.38
C VAL A 722 24.55 -11.63 -4.59
N LYS A 723 25.34 -10.60 -4.92
CA LYS A 723 26.55 -10.20 -4.17
C LYS A 723 26.27 -9.12 -3.11
N GLY A 724 25.06 -8.59 -3.07
CA GLY A 724 24.67 -7.41 -2.29
C GLY A 724 24.26 -6.23 -3.17
N CYS A 725 23.93 -5.11 -2.55
CA CYS A 725 23.47 -3.92 -3.27
C CYS A 725 24.66 -3.14 -3.83
N GLU A 726 24.71 -2.98 -5.15
CA GLU A 726 25.75 -2.21 -5.84
C GLU A 726 25.51 -0.70 -5.64
N ARG A 727 26.55 0.04 -5.25
CA ARG A 727 26.44 1.49 -5.05
C ARG A 727 27.68 2.26 -5.49
N ILE A 728 27.47 3.54 -5.78
CA ILE A 728 28.49 4.51 -6.14
C ILE A 728 28.49 5.60 -5.08
N LYS A 729 29.65 5.83 -4.47
CA LYS A 729 29.85 6.85 -3.44
C LYS A 729 30.68 7.99 -4.00
N ILE A 730 30.17 9.20 -3.85
CA ILE A 730 30.76 10.44 -4.34
C ILE A 730 31.07 11.32 -3.13
N LYS A 731 32.33 11.71 -3.01
CA LYS A 731 32.77 12.77 -2.10
C LYS A 731 33.22 13.96 -2.94
N ALA A 732 32.59 15.11 -2.72
CA ALA A 732 32.85 16.35 -3.43
C ALA A 732 33.47 17.37 -2.46
N LEU A 733 34.57 17.98 -2.87
CA LEU A 733 35.14 19.15 -2.20
C LEU A 733 34.59 20.39 -2.89
N ILE A 734 33.59 21.00 -2.27
CA ILE A 734 32.83 22.12 -2.82
C ILE A 734 33.47 23.44 -2.36
N PRO A 735 33.64 24.45 -3.24
CA PRO A 735 34.14 25.77 -2.85
C PRO A 735 33.29 26.45 -1.77
N ARG A 736 33.91 27.30 -0.95
CA ARG A 736 33.20 28.08 0.08
C ARG A 736 32.20 29.05 -0.57
N ASN A 737 31.07 29.28 0.11
CA ASN A 737 29.98 30.16 -0.34
C ASN A 737 29.35 29.75 -1.70
N ALA A 738 29.39 28.47 -2.04
CA ALA A 738 28.75 27.97 -3.25
C ALA A 738 27.22 28.13 -3.19
N GLY A 739 26.65 28.71 -4.25
CA GLY A 739 25.19 28.91 -4.37
C GLY A 739 24.42 27.65 -4.78
N VAL A 740 23.20 27.88 -5.27
CA VAL A 740 22.27 26.84 -5.74
C VAL A 740 22.88 26.04 -6.88
N SER A 741 22.82 24.71 -6.78
CA SER A 741 23.36 23.79 -7.80
C SER A 741 22.27 23.38 -8.80
N ASN A 742 21.86 24.33 -9.64
CA ASN A 742 20.89 24.11 -10.72
C ASN A 742 21.44 24.51 -12.10
N CYS A 743 22.03 23.52 -12.77
CA CYS A 743 22.67 23.63 -14.07
C CYS A 743 21.72 23.48 -15.29
N ALA A 744 20.39 23.47 -15.10
CA ALA A 744 19.48 23.07 -16.19
C ALA A 744 19.54 24.02 -17.41
N ALA A 745 19.62 25.33 -17.16
CA ALA A 745 19.69 26.35 -18.22
C ALA A 745 20.98 26.26 -19.05
N THR A 746 22.10 25.87 -18.45
CA THR A 746 23.39 25.69 -19.14
C THR A 746 23.52 24.30 -19.76
N ALA A 747 22.83 23.29 -19.21
CA ALA A 747 22.90 21.91 -19.68
C ALA A 747 22.15 21.68 -21.01
N TYR A 748 20.90 22.14 -21.12
CA TYR A 748 20.02 21.73 -22.22
C TYR A 748 20.21 22.39 -23.59
N PRO A 749 21.03 23.45 -23.74
CA PRO A 749 21.58 23.80 -25.04
C PRO A 749 22.58 22.75 -25.58
N LYS A 750 23.20 21.94 -24.71
CA LYS A 750 24.32 21.03 -25.06
C LYS A 750 23.97 19.54 -24.94
N PHE A 751 23.13 19.15 -23.97
CA PHE A 751 22.90 17.76 -23.59
C PHE A 751 21.46 17.27 -23.83
N ALA A 752 20.63 18.06 -24.54
CA ALA A 752 19.33 17.58 -24.98
C ALA A 752 19.50 16.41 -25.97
N GLU A 753 18.78 15.32 -25.73
CA GLU A 753 18.78 14.13 -26.57
C GLU A 753 17.48 14.06 -27.37
N LYS A 754 17.51 13.38 -28.52
CA LYS A 754 16.28 13.11 -29.28
C LYS A 754 15.52 11.98 -28.60
N ALA A 755 14.21 12.14 -28.43
CA ALA A 755 13.35 11.07 -27.94
C ALA A 755 13.36 9.86 -28.89
N VAL A 756 13.75 8.70 -28.36
CA VAL A 756 13.85 7.42 -29.08
C VAL A 756 13.08 6.36 -28.31
N VAL A 757 12.32 5.54 -29.05
CA VAL A 757 11.57 4.39 -28.53
C VAL A 757 12.46 3.15 -28.63
N ASP A 758 13.04 2.73 -27.51
CA ASP A 758 13.96 1.59 -27.48
C ASP A 758 13.21 0.25 -27.42
N VAL A 759 12.04 0.25 -26.80
CA VAL A 759 11.13 -0.90 -26.72
C VAL A 759 9.84 -0.48 -27.42
N PRO A 760 9.49 -1.05 -28.58
CA PRO A 760 8.24 -0.75 -29.26
C PRO A 760 7.01 -1.07 -28.39
N MET A 761 5.91 -0.34 -28.60
CA MET A 761 4.65 -0.66 -27.95
C MET A 761 4.21 -2.08 -28.35
N PRO A 762 3.74 -2.90 -27.39
CA PRO A 762 3.20 -4.21 -27.71
C PRO A 762 1.92 -4.10 -28.53
N LYS A 763 1.57 -5.18 -29.22
CA LYS A 763 0.31 -5.25 -29.95
C LYS A 763 -0.85 -5.39 -28.96
N LYS A 764 -1.91 -4.62 -29.19
CA LYS A 764 -3.18 -4.75 -28.47
C LYS A 764 -3.79 -6.14 -28.68
N LEU A 765 -4.50 -6.66 -27.70
CA LEU A 765 -5.31 -7.88 -27.80
C LEU A 765 -6.57 -7.62 -28.66
N PHE A 766 -7.01 -8.62 -29.43
CA PHE A 766 -8.18 -8.49 -30.33
C PHE A 766 -9.20 -9.61 -30.16
N GLY A 767 -10.48 -9.28 -30.38
CA GLY A 767 -11.57 -10.24 -30.55
C GLY A 767 -11.69 -11.26 -29.41
N SER A 768 -11.54 -12.54 -29.73
CA SER A 768 -11.67 -13.66 -28.78
C SER A 768 -10.62 -13.68 -27.65
N GLN A 769 -9.58 -12.84 -27.73
CA GLN A 769 -8.59 -12.70 -26.66
C GLN A 769 -9.08 -11.79 -25.52
N LEU A 770 -10.05 -10.92 -25.78
CA LEU A 770 -10.64 -10.05 -24.77
C LEU A 770 -11.59 -10.88 -23.89
N LYS A 771 -11.41 -10.78 -22.56
CA LYS A 771 -12.24 -11.49 -21.58
C LYS A 771 -13.55 -10.77 -21.26
N THR A 772 -13.68 -9.52 -21.67
CA THR A 772 -14.81 -8.64 -21.34
C THR A 772 -15.42 -8.05 -22.61
N LYS A 773 -16.67 -7.59 -22.51
CA LYS A 773 -17.37 -6.91 -23.63
C LYS A 773 -16.91 -5.47 -23.81
N ASP A 774 -16.55 -4.81 -22.71
CA ASP A 774 -15.93 -3.49 -22.76
C ASP A 774 -14.45 -3.62 -23.17
N HIS A 775 -14.00 -2.65 -23.96
CA HIS A 775 -12.65 -2.61 -24.49
C HIS A 775 -12.18 -1.17 -24.71
N PHE A 776 -10.87 -0.99 -24.89
CA PHE A 776 -10.33 0.28 -25.34
C PHE A 776 -10.51 0.45 -26.85
N LEU A 777 -10.76 1.66 -27.31
CA LEU A 777 -10.66 2.07 -28.72
C LEU A 777 -9.43 2.95 -28.86
N GLU A 778 -8.46 2.54 -29.66
CA GLU A 778 -7.23 3.29 -29.87
C GLU A 778 -7.47 4.42 -30.87
N VAL A 779 -7.19 5.66 -30.46
CA VAL A 779 -7.32 6.84 -31.32
C VAL A 779 -6.00 7.61 -31.38
N LYS A 780 -5.52 7.82 -32.60
CA LYS A 780 -4.29 8.55 -32.87
C LYS A 780 -4.54 9.60 -33.93
N MET A 781 -4.14 10.83 -33.63
CA MET A 781 -4.32 11.96 -34.54
C MET A 781 -3.07 12.80 -34.53
N GLU A 782 -2.69 13.28 -35.70
CA GLU A 782 -1.52 14.14 -35.85
C GLU A 782 -1.81 15.19 -36.92
N SER A 783 -1.38 16.41 -36.65
CA SER A 783 -1.46 17.56 -37.54
C SER A 783 -0.15 18.32 -37.44
N ALA A 784 0.61 18.40 -38.54
CA ALA A 784 1.98 18.90 -38.47
C ALA A 784 2.46 19.56 -39.76
N LYS A 785 3.38 20.51 -39.62
CA LYS A 785 4.19 21.06 -40.70
C LYS A 785 5.49 20.24 -40.82
N GLN A 786 5.62 19.41 -41.86
CA GLN A 786 6.87 18.70 -42.12
C GLN A 786 7.71 19.46 -43.14
N ARG A 787 9.02 19.57 -42.85
CA ARG A 787 9.98 20.20 -43.75
C ARG A 787 10.73 19.10 -44.51
N PHE A 788 10.45 18.96 -45.80
CA PHE A 788 11.20 18.10 -46.72
C PHE A 788 12.10 18.98 -47.59
N PHE A 789 13.40 19.02 -47.28
CA PHE A 789 14.36 19.92 -47.94
C PHE A 789 13.89 21.40 -47.91
N HIS A 790 13.63 21.99 -49.08
CA HIS A 790 13.13 23.36 -49.23
C HIS A 790 11.59 23.46 -49.26
N LEU A 791 10.87 22.33 -49.23
CA LEU A 791 9.41 22.28 -49.28
C LEU A 791 8.83 22.08 -47.87
N LEU A 792 7.92 22.97 -47.47
CA LEU A 792 7.06 22.78 -46.30
C LEU A 792 5.79 22.08 -46.77
N ASN A 793 5.51 20.89 -46.25
CA ASN A 793 4.30 20.14 -46.55
C ASN A 793 3.49 19.91 -45.27
N ASP A 794 2.20 20.20 -45.34
CA ASP A 794 1.27 19.95 -44.24
C ASP A 794 0.69 18.55 -44.37
N PHE A 795 0.79 17.76 -43.31
CA PHE A 795 0.11 16.47 -43.21
C PHE A 795 -0.78 16.43 -41.99
N ALA A 796 -1.89 15.70 -42.13
CA ALA A 796 -2.72 15.34 -41.01
C ALA A 796 -3.39 14.00 -41.27
N TYR A 797 -3.60 13.22 -40.22
CA TYR A 797 -4.36 12.00 -40.28
C TYR A 797 -5.09 11.76 -38.96
N ILE A 798 -6.19 11.02 -39.07
CA ILE A 798 -6.88 10.39 -37.94
C ILE A 798 -6.72 8.88 -38.11
N GLU A 799 -6.39 8.17 -37.05
CA GLU A 799 -6.23 6.72 -37.02
C GLU A 799 -7.08 6.15 -35.89
N VAL A 800 -7.89 5.14 -36.21
CA VAL A 800 -8.82 4.47 -35.30
C VAL A 800 -8.54 2.98 -35.37
N ASP A 801 -8.10 2.38 -34.26
CA ASP A 801 -7.70 0.96 -34.16
C ASP A 801 -6.83 0.49 -35.34
N GLY A 802 -5.78 1.27 -35.64
CA GLY A 802 -4.83 0.97 -36.72
C GLY A 802 -5.30 1.34 -38.14
N LYS A 803 -6.56 1.74 -38.33
CA LYS A 803 -7.08 2.19 -39.63
C LYS A 803 -6.86 3.69 -39.80
N LYS A 804 -6.04 4.07 -40.78
CA LYS A 804 -5.71 5.47 -41.09
C LYS A 804 -6.71 6.12 -42.05
N TYR A 805 -7.05 7.35 -41.71
CA TYR A 805 -7.91 8.28 -42.44
C TYR A 805 -7.09 9.56 -42.72
N PRO A 806 -6.33 9.61 -43.83
CA PRO A 806 -5.53 10.78 -44.15
C PRO A 806 -6.41 11.98 -44.53
N SER A 807 -6.02 13.18 -44.11
CA SER A 807 -6.66 14.42 -44.57
C SER A 807 -6.25 14.73 -46.00
N SER A 808 -7.20 14.72 -46.94
CA SER A 808 -6.95 15.07 -48.34
C SER A 808 -6.92 16.58 -48.56
N GLU A 809 -7.76 17.36 -47.87
CA GLU A 809 -7.98 18.79 -48.11
C GLU A 809 -7.53 19.68 -46.94
N ASP A 810 -7.22 20.95 -47.23
CA ASP A 810 -6.93 21.98 -46.24
C ASP A 810 -8.22 22.40 -45.50
N GLY A 811 -8.19 22.36 -44.16
CA GLY A 811 -9.35 22.63 -43.31
C GLY A 811 -9.41 21.66 -42.13
N ILE A 812 -10.62 21.16 -41.82
CA ILE A 812 -10.89 20.26 -40.69
C ILE A 812 -11.43 18.93 -41.20
N GLN A 813 -10.78 17.83 -40.82
CA GLN A 813 -11.29 16.46 -41.01
C GLN A 813 -12.05 16.03 -39.76
N VAL A 814 -13.16 15.30 -39.95
CA VAL A 814 -13.99 14.75 -38.88
C VAL A 814 -14.24 13.26 -39.12
N VAL A 815 -14.00 12.44 -38.10
CA VAL A 815 -14.36 11.02 -38.08
C VAL A 815 -15.29 10.78 -36.90
N VAL A 816 -16.43 10.14 -37.15
CA VAL A 816 -17.48 9.89 -36.15
C VAL A 816 -17.54 8.39 -35.88
N ILE A 817 -17.61 8.04 -34.60
CA ILE A 817 -17.52 6.66 -34.12
C ILE A 817 -18.68 6.42 -33.17
N ASP A 818 -19.34 5.26 -33.29
CA ASP A 818 -20.39 4.86 -32.38
C ASP A 818 -19.82 4.60 -30.98
N GLY A 819 -20.32 5.31 -29.98
CA GLY A 819 -19.86 5.17 -28.60
C GLY A 819 -20.36 3.91 -27.91
N ARG A 820 -21.22 3.08 -28.53
CA ARG A 820 -21.65 1.79 -27.95
C ARG A 820 -20.77 0.63 -28.41
N GLN A 821 -20.44 0.59 -29.70
CA GLN A 821 -19.73 -0.52 -30.34
C GLN A 821 -18.32 -0.18 -30.78
N GLY A 822 -17.95 1.11 -30.91
CA GLY A 822 -16.63 1.53 -31.35
C GLY A 822 -16.42 1.53 -32.87
N HIS A 823 -17.47 1.26 -33.66
CA HIS A 823 -17.37 1.27 -35.12
C HIS A 823 -17.45 2.68 -35.71
N VAL A 824 -16.65 2.94 -36.74
CA VAL A 824 -16.69 4.21 -37.48
C VAL A 824 -18.00 4.32 -38.25
N LEU A 825 -18.78 5.37 -37.98
CA LEU A 825 -20.07 5.66 -38.59
C LEU A 825 -19.94 6.49 -39.86
N SER A 826 -19.12 7.55 -39.81
CA SER A 826 -18.97 8.47 -40.93
C SER A 826 -17.65 9.24 -40.89
N GLN A 827 -17.29 9.79 -42.05
CA GLN A 827 -16.11 10.62 -42.28
C GLN A 827 -16.53 11.83 -43.11
N ALA A 828 -16.03 13.02 -42.75
CA ALA A 828 -16.24 14.24 -43.51
C ALA A 828 -14.99 15.15 -43.48
N SER A 829 -14.86 16.03 -44.47
CA SER A 829 -13.82 17.05 -44.54
C SER A 829 -14.44 18.41 -44.87
N PHE A 830 -14.04 19.44 -44.14
CA PHE A 830 -14.57 20.79 -44.25
C PHE A 830 -13.44 21.75 -44.61
N ARG A 831 -13.49 22.27 -45.83
CA ARG A 831 -12.48 23.18 -46.37
C ARG A 831 -12.38 24.48 -45.58
N THR A 832 -11.21 25.11 -45.57
CA THR A 832 -10.98 26.41 -44.94
C THR A 832 -11.98 27.49 -45.41
N ALA A 833 -12.39 27.49 -46.68
CA ALA A 833 -13.40 28.43 -47.20
C ALA A 833 -14.76 28.31 -46.48
N ILE A 834 -15.17 27.10 -46.08
CA ILE A 834 -16.40 26.86 -45.32
C ILE A 834 -16.28 27.42 -43.90
N LEU A 835 -15.07 27.35 -43.31
CA LEU A 835 -14.79 27.82 -41.96
C LEU A 835 -14.70 29.36 -41.86
N GLN A 836 -14.41 30.06 -42.96
CA GLN A 836 -14.32 31.54 -43.02
C GLN A 836 -15.69 32.24 -43.10
N GLY A 837 -16.71 31.56 -43.62
CA GLY A 837 -18.08 32.08 -43.74
C GLY A 837 -18.98 31.73 -42.56
N ILE A 838 -20.28 31.56 -42.80
CA ILE A 838 -21.21 30.93 -41.85
C ILE A 838 -21.05 29.40 -42.00
N PRO A 839 -20.49 28.67 -41.02
CA PRO A 839 -20.08 27.28 -41.19
C PRO A 839 -21.26 26.33 -41.00
N TRP A 840 -22.39 26.62 -41.65
CA TRP A 840 -23.67 25.92 -41.51
C TRP A 840 -23.56 24.43 -41.85
N GLN A 841 -22.70 24.09 -42.81
CA GLN A 841 -22.44 22.70 -43.21
C GLN A 841 -21.83 21.88 -42.06
N LEU A 842 -20.81 22.42 -41.37
CA LEU A 842 -20.20 21.75 -40.22
C LEU A 842 -21.18 21.67 -39.05
N PHE A 843 -21.92 22.76 -38.79
CA PHE A 843 -22.94 22.76 -37.74
C PHE A 843 -24.03 21.71 -37.99
N ASN A 844 -24.60 21.65 -39.20
CA ASN A 844 -25.62 20.68 -39.55
C ASN A 844 -25.09 19.25 -39.51
N TYR A 845 -23.85 19.04 -39.97
CA TYR A 845 -23.21 17.73 -39.87
C TYR A 845 -23.13 17.27 -38.41
N VAL A 846 -22.64 18.13 -37.51
CA VAL A 846 -22.51 17.80 -36.08
C VAL A 846 -23.85 17.69 -35.37
N LEU A 847 -24.87 18.44 -35.79
CA LEU A 847 -26.24 18.30 -35.31
C LEU A 847 -26.87 16.97 -35.74
N ALA A 848 -26.50 16.45 -36.92
CA ALA A 848 -26.98 15.17 -37.45
C ALA A 848 -26.22 13.96 -36.87
N ILE A 849 -25.10 14.16 -36.17
CA ILE A 849 -24.38 13.08 -35.48
C ILE A 849 -25.30 12.49 -34.39
N PRO A 850 -25.49 11.15 -34.36
CA PRO A 850 -26.26 10.51 -33.30
C PRO A 850 -25.68 10.81 -31.91
N ASP A 851 -26.54 10.99 -30.91
CA ASP A 851 -26.08 11.05 -29.52
C ASP A 851 -25.39 9.73 -29.12
N ASN A 852 -24.46 9.83 -28.17
CA ASN A 852 -23.53 8.78 -27.78
C ASN A 852 -22.50 8.43 -28.87
N SER A 853 -21.96 9.45 -29.55
CA SER A 853 -20.90 9.29 -30.57
C SER A 853 -19.58 9.93 -30.11
N ILE A 854 -18.47 9.26 -30.37
CA ILE A 854 -17.12 9.81 -30.24
C ILE A 854 -16.80 10.56 -31.54
N VAL A 855 -16.26 11.78 -31.44
CA VAL A 855 -16.00 12.65 -32.60
C VAL A 855 -14.53 13.04 -32.61
N LEU A 856 -13.79 12.58 -33.61
CA LEU A 856 -12.38 12.88 -33.81
C LEU A 856 -12.25 13.99 -34.84
N MET A 857 -11.44 15.02 -34.56
CA MET A 857 -11.20 16.13 -35.48
C MET A 857 -9.71 16.46 -35.58
N ALA A 858 -9.20 16.65 -36.80
CA ALA A 858 -7.81 17.06 -37.05
C ALA A 858 -7.75 18.15 -38.11
N SER A 859 -6.88 19.14 -37.95
CA SER A 859 -6.68 20.20 -38.95
C SER A 859 -5.58 19.85 -39.96
N LYS A 860 -5.72 20.30 -41.21
CA LYS A 860 -4.67 20.26 -42.24
C LYS A 860 -4.55 21.62 -42.90
N GLY A 861 -3.34 21.99 -43.33
CA GLY A 861 -3.11 23.25 -44.02
C GLY A 861 -3.25 24.47 -43.11
N ARG A 862 -3.57 25.62 -43.72
CA ARG A 862 -4.10 26.80 -43.00
C ARG A 862 -5.61 26.65 -42.83
N TYR A 863 -6.07 26.47 -41.59
CA TYR A 863 -7.48 26.51 -41.22
C TYR A 863 -7.79 27.78 -40.41
N VAL A 864 -9.07 28.11 -40.23
CA VAL A 864 -9.47 29.31 -39.48
C VAL A 864 -9.46 29.01 -37.99
N SER A 865 -8.50 29.55 -37.23
CA SER A 865 -8.36 29.27 -35.78
C SER A 865 -9.34 30.05 -34.88
N ARG A 866 -10.17 30.93 -35.45
CA ARG A 866 -11.16 31.76 -34.74
C ARG A 866 -12.47 31.83 -35.54
N GLY A 867 -13.57 32.19 -34.89
CA GLY A 867 -14.85 32.42 -35.56
C GLY A 867 -15.97 31.48 -35.08
N PRO A 868 -17.17 31.57 -35.68
CA PRO A 868 -18.36 30.90 -35.15
C PRO A 868 -18.24 29.38 -35.07
N TRP A 869 -17.48 28.75 -35.96
CA TRP A 869 -17.37 27.28 -36.03
C TRP A 869 -16.76 26.67 -34.75
N THR A 870 -15.95 27.40 -33.98
CA THR A 870 -15.33 26.85 -32.75
C THR A 870 -16.37 26.48 -31.69
N ARG A 871 -17.59 27.03 -31.76
CA ARG A 871 -18.74 26.62 -30.93
C ARG A 871 -19.13 25.15 -31.13
N VAL A 872 -18.75 24.56 -32.26
CA VAL A 872 -18.88 23.11 -32.50
C VAL A 872 -18.08 22.31 -31.49
N LEU A 873 -16.83 22.72 -31.23
CA LEU A 873 -15.96 22.05 -30.27
C LEU A 873 -16.57 22.11 -28.86
N GLU A 874 -17.14 23.26 -28.48
CA GLU A 874 -17.84 23.42 -27.20
C GLU A 874 -19.04 22.47 -27.07
N LYS A 875 -19.84 22.30 -28.14
CA LYS A 875 -20.95 21.34 -28.19
C LYS A 875 -20.49 19.87 -28.10
N LEU A 876 -19.24 19.60 -28.45
CA LEU A 876 -18.61 18.28 -28.38
C LEU A 876 -17.78 18.10 -27.11
N GLY A 877 -17.89 19.02 -26.15
CA GLY A 877 -17.28 18.91 -24.83
C GLY A 877 -15.95 19.64 -24.64
N ALA A 878 -15.46 20.39 -25.63
CA ALA A 878 -14.32 21.27 -25.42
C ALA A 878 -14.68 22.43 -24.47
N ASP A 879 -13.68 23.03 -23.81
CA ASP A 879 -13.92 24.14 -22.90
C ASP A 879 -14.46 25.38 -23.61
N LYS A 880 -15.09 26.31 -22.89
CA LYS A 880 -15.60 27.56 -23.49
C LYS A 880 -14.47 28.55 -23.73
N GLY A 881 -14.56 29.32 -24.81
CA GLY A 881 -13.62 30.44 -25.06
C GLY A 881 -12.22 30.02 -25.52
N LEU A 882 -12.12 28.88 -26.21
CA LEU A 882 -10.86 28.30 -26.69
C LEU A 882 -10.12 29.25 -27.65
N ARG A 883 -8.79 29.23 -27.55
CA ARG A 883 -7.89 29.89 -28.50
C ARG A 883 -7.09 28.83 -29.24
N LEU A 884 -7.50 28.56 -30.48
CA LEU A 884 -6.82 27.58 -31.31
C LEU A 884 -5.56 28.18 -31.95
N LYS A 885 -4.55 27.34 -32.17
CA LYS A 885 -3.31 27.64 -32.90
C LYS A 885 -3.34 27.01 -34.30
N ASP A 886 -2.24 27.09 -35.06
CA ASP A 886 -2.17 26.66 -36.47
C ASP A 886 -2.40 25.16 -36.71
N LYS A 887 -2.21 24.31 -35.70
CA LYS A 887 -2.46 22.86 -35.75
C LYS A 887 -3.39 22.45 -34.61
N MET A 888 -4.24 21.47 -34.88
CA MET A 888 -5.25 21.01 -33.92
C MET A 888 -5.53 19.52 -34.09
N ALA A 889 -5.64 18.82 -32.98
CA ALA A 889 -6.21 17.49 -32.84
C ALA A 889 -7.22 17.49 -31.69
N PHE A 890 -8.40 16.87 -31.87
CA PHE A 890 -9.48 16.92 -30.88
C PHE A 890 -10.22 15.58 -30.80
N VAL A 891 -10.33 15.05 -29.58
CA VAL A 891 -11.18 13.90 -29.23
C VAL A 891 -12.38 14.45 -28.46
N GLY A 892 -13.53 14.51 -29.11
CA GLY A 892 -14.79 15.02 -28.55
C GLY A 892 -15.85 13.93 -28.36
N PHE A 893 -16.94 14.30 -27.70
CA PHE A 893 -18.09 13.43 -27.48
C PHE A 893 -19.40 14.19 -27.72
N LYS A 894 -20.29 13.59 -28.50
CA LYS A 894 -21.66 14.05 -28.68
C LYS A 894 -22.59 13.25 -27.77
N GLY A 895 -23.13 13.87 -26.73
CA GLY A 895 -24.10 13.23 -25.83
C GLY A 895 -24.58 14.12 -24.69
N SER A 896 -25.25 13.51 -23.71
CA SER A 896 -25.90 14.21 -22.58
C SER A 896 -24.97 14.52 -21.40
N PHE A 897 -23.69 14.16 -21.50
CA PHE A 897 -22.67 14.40 -20.47
C PHE A 897 -21.30 14.59 -21.14
N ARG A 898 -20.30 15.07 -20.38
CA ARG A 898 -18.91 15.24 -20.84
C ARG A 898 -18.03 14.14 -20.24
N PRO A 899 -17.52 13.19 -21.04
CA PRO A 899 -16.53 12.22 -20.57
C PRO A 899 -15.20 12.88 -20.18
N THR A 900 -14.47 12.25 -19.26
CA THR A 900 -13.17 12.72 -18.75
C THR A 900 -12.04 12.64 -19.78
N TRP A 901 -12.18 11.83 -20.83
CA TRP A 901 -11.20 11.68 -21.91
C TRP A 901 -11.33 12.68 -23.06
N VAL A 902 -12.31 13.59 -23.01
CA VAL A 902 -12.44 14.65 -24.02
C VAL A 902 -11.22 15.56 -23.97
N THR A 903 -10.45 15.60 -25.06
CA THR A 903 -9.12 16.22 -25.09
C THR A 903 -8.93 17.04 -26.36
N LEU A 904 -8.35 18.24 -26.23
CA LEU A 904 -7.99 19.12 -27.34
C LEU A 904 -6.51 19.44 -27.22
N ASP A 905 -5.75 19.19 -28.30
CA ASP A 905 -4.36 19.61 -28.44
C ASP A 905 -4.23 20.60 -29.60
N THR A 906 -3.50 21.70 -29.38
CA THR A 906 -3.31 22.74 -30.39
C THR A 906 -2.00 23.49 -30.21
N GLU A 907 -1.17 23.49 -31.26
CA GLU A 907 0.10 24.22 -31.31
C GLU A 907 0.35 24.88 -32.67
N ASP A 908 1.42 25.66 -32.80
CA ASP A 908 1.73 26.43 -34.02
C ASP A 908 2.37 25.57 -35.13
N HIS A 909 2.98 24.45 -34.74
CA HIS A 909 3.78 23.61 -35.64
C HIS A 909 3.37 22.14 -35.66
N HIS A 910 2.89 21.60 -34.53
CA HIS A 910 2.59 20.19 -34.36
C HIS A 910 1.50 19.99 -33.29
N ALA A 911 0.40 19.32 -33.63
CA ALA A 911 -0.59 18.88 -32.66
C ALA A 911 -0.75 17.37 -32.79
N LYS A 912 -0.71 16.64 -31.67
CA LYS A 912 -0.79 15.17 -31.63
C LYS A 912 -1.56 14.71 -30.40
N ILE A 913 -2.57 13.88 -30.64
CA ILE A 913 -3.23 13.11 -29.59
C ILE A 913 -3.00 11.63 -29.87
N PHE A 914 -2.55 10.90 -28.85
CA PHE A 914 -2.53 9.45 -28.84
C PHE A 914 -3.10 8.96 -27.51
N GLN A 915 -4.33 8.43 -27.55
CA GLN A 915 -5.03 7.99 -26.36
C GLN A 915 -5.97 6.82 -26.67
N VAL A 916 -6.47 6.17 -25.63
CA VAL A 916 -7.56 5.22 -25.72
C VAL A 916 -8.86 5.80 -25.16
N VAL A 917 -9.97 5.38 -25.74
CA VAL A 917 -11.33 5.74 -25.32
C VAL A 917 -12.06 4.46 -24.90
N PRO A 918 -12.73 4.42 -23.73
CA PRO A 918 -13.50 3.25 -23.32
C PRO A 918 -14.75 3.05 -24.20
N VAL A 919 -14.99 1.82 -24.63
CA VAL A 919 -16.21 1.41 -25.35
C VAL A 919 -16.85 0.24 -24.60
N PRO A 920 -18.15 0.29 -24.26
CA PRO A 920 -19.07 1.40 -24.48
C PRO A 920 -18.74 2.63 -23.61
N VAL A 921 -19.08 3.82 -24.12
CA VAL A 921 -19.00 5.07 -23.36
C VAL A 921 -20.13 5.12 -22.35
N VAL A 922 -19.80 5.04 -21.06
CA VAL A 922 -20.78 4.98 -19.96
C VAL A 922 -20.73 6.27 -19.13
N ARG A 923 -21.91 6.81 -18.81
CA ARG A 923 -22.06 7.95 -17.90
C ARG A 923 -21.86 7.50 -16.45
N LYS A 924 -20.97 8.15 -15.70
CA LYS A 924 -20.88 7.99 -14.24
C LYS A 924 -22.14 8.58 -13.60
N LYS A 925 -22.77 7.82 -12.70
CA LYS A 925 -23.89 8.35 -11.89
C LYS A 925 -23.34 9.35 -10.86
N LYS A 926 -24.15 10.33 -10.46
CA LYS A 926 -23.78 11.29 -9.42
C LYS A 926 -23.86 10.65 -8.04
N LEU A 927 -22.95 11.05 -7.14
CA LEU A 927 -23.02 10.67 -5.72
C LEU A 927 -24.23 11.31 -5.04
#